data_AF-L0JQU0-F1
#
_entry.id   AF-L0JQU0-F1
#
_cell.length_a   1.000
_cell.length_b   1.000
_cell.length_c   1.000
_cell.angle_alpha   90.00
_cell.angle_beta   90.00
_cell.angle_gamma   90.00
#
_symmetry.space_group_name_H-M   'P 1'
#
loop_
_entity.id
_entity.type
_entity.pdbx_description
1 polymer ?
#
loop_
_entity_poly.entity_id
_entity_poly.type
_entity_poly.pdbx_seq_one_letter_code
_entity_poly.pdbx_strand_id
1 'polypeptide(L)'
;MNTVGSRALVLALSVTLLVIIGGIVSMGAATAVSDGDMQQHVAVQQNDSAEERNETTPHRNPDEYSEDGDLEGVERWLSNRLTSQLGESAIQLSEGEYELASDYVGEEYRNRLEQYVDVAGQTSGESNEETFEETGEQQARLTEAVQEYRDTKAEYEAARQAGNEERARELARELESLADEIESLGGSVREGYIDIEAETGTDLSESDAAIENVTDEIESEQAVVRAQEFTETDLSLTIEREEISFRDPLVATGELRTLDGSPIANEEIRLDIGNHTERVTTDASGGFTLEYRPTDESLSTDELDIQYVPDTQSIYLGDETTVDVSIDQVEPTLVLEETPSEVAYGERHAVTGELTVDGRSVDGVPVSVSLGGERLETVPVKNGVFGSSSPIPAAVEDGDRDLVVRLPLEGQALAGTANTTTVTVRETQSTLSIDETSISGQEVMVNGSLATVDGDGVRGESVQIRIDGSTVDTVTTEAGGSFGTTVSIPSSSSGDMTVAAVYTGDGSNLETARVETTVMIDGSASRIPTPVLLAGGFVAVIAAGLGLWWVRRSDEGASPASPARDQGGVAGERTPADRSTESTADPVDPLLERAADQLAAGRPNDAVRTSYAAVRRALASRIDGQKSLTHWEFYRTYRNADAAETDLLRAVTQGYERAAFDPGTVPTTESAALLEKARRLCDLSDSSDEGVPADDKDTSAYPRL
;
A
#
# COMPACT_ATOMS: atom_id res chain seq x y z
N MET A 1 20.11 -55.54 -25.88
CA MET A 1 20.48 -56.97 -25.79
C MET A 1 20.41 -57.40 -24.33
N ASN A 2 20.32 -58.71 -24.05
CA ASN A 2 20.21 -59.28 -22.68
C ASN A 2 21.53 -59.04 -21.89
N THR A 3 21.64 -59.16 -20.56
CA THR A 3 21.02 -60.06 -19.54
C THR A 3 20.80 -59.32 -18.20
N VAL A 4 19.77 -59.54 -17.36
CA VAL A 4 19.08 -60.74 -16.79
C VAL A 4 19.82 -61.40 -15.60
N GLY A 5 19.16 -61.47 -14.43
CA GLY A 5 19.59 -62.12 -13.18
C GLY A 5 19.41 -61.23 -11.93
N SER A 6 18.31 -61.16 -11.16
CA SER A 6 17.26 -62.12 -10.70
C SER A 6 17.57 -62.88 -9.39
N ARG A 7 17.09 -62.37 -8.22
CA ARG A 7 16.26 -63.08 -7.19
C ARG A 7 16.19 -62.35 -5.82
N ALA A 8 15.26 -62.76 -4.96
CA ALA A 8 14.99 -62.20 -3.63
C ALA A 8 14.82 -63.28 -2.52
N LEU A 9 15.19 -62.94 -1.28
CA LEU A 9 14.90 -63.56 0.03
C LEU A 9 15.26 -62.50 1.12
N VAL A 10 14.62 -62.24 2.28
CA VAL A 10 13.58 -62.88 3.13
C VAL A 10 14.08 -63.79 4.28
N LEU A 11 13.58 -63.50 5.50
CA LEU A 11 13.47 -64.28 6.76
C LEU A 11 14.59 -64.25 7.85
N ALA A 12 14.11 -64.30 9.10
CA ALA A 12 14.73 -64.53 10.43
C ALA A 12 15.59 -63.39 11.06
N LEU A 13 15.50 -62.98 12.34
CA LEU A 13 14.95 -63.48 13.65
C LEU A 13 15.94 -64.24 14.58
N SER A 14 16.42 -63.58 15.65
CA SER A 14 16.80 -64.07 17.01
C SER A 14 17.43 -62.90 17.81
N VAL A 15 16.94 -62.43 18.98
CA VAL A 15 16.79 -63.04 20.35
C VAL A 15 18.07 -63.04 21.20
N THR A 16 18.06 -62.28 22.31
CA THR A 16 18.62 -62.49 23.69
C THR A 16 18.76 -61.10 24.36
N LEU A 17 17.94 -60.63 25.32
CA LEU A 17 17.50 -61.14 26.64
C LEU A 17 18.56 -61.06 27.75
N LEU A 18 18.43 -60.06 28.64
CA LEU A 18 18.65 -60.24 30.08
C LEU A 18 17.71 -59.33 30.89
N VAL A 19 17.30 -59.80 32.08
CA VAL A 19 16.38 -59.16 33.04
C VAL A 19 16.83 -59.54 34.45
N ILE A 20 16.65 -58.70 35.48
CA ILE A 20 16.21 -59.09 36.84
C ILE A 20 16.04 -57.88 37.81
N ILE A 21 14.78 -57.67 38.26
CA ILE A 21 14.26 -57.39 39.63
C ILE A 21 14.97 -56.34 40.52
N GLY A 22 14.31 -55.41 41.22
CA GLY A 22 12.87 -55.11 41.45
C GLY A 22 12.70 -54.19 42.68
N GLY A 23 11.53 -53.77 43.17
CA GLY A 23 10.12 -53.94 42.74
C GLY A 23 9.13 -53.59 43.90
N ILE A 24 7.81 -53.83 43.71
CA ILE A 24 6.76 -54.06 44.76
C ILE A 24 6.33 -52.82 45.60
N VAL A 25 5.06 -52.53 46.00
CA VAL A 25 3.64 -52.87 45.65
C VAL A 25 2.76 -51.95 46.59
N SER A 26 1.43 -51.69 46.53
CA SER A 26 0.24 -52.18 45.82
C SER A 26 -0.86 -51.08 45.75
N MET A 27 -1.58 -50.93 44.64
CA MET A 27 -3.04 -51.18 44.48
C MET A 27 -3.96 -50.99 45.71
N GLY A 28 -5.07 -50.27 45.52
CA GLY A 28 -6.27 -50.24 46.37
C GLY A 28 -7.32 -49.26 45.82
N ALA A 29 -8.61 -49.62 45.79
CA ALA A 29 -9.65 -48.83 45.09
C ALA A 29 -11.05 -48.87 45.75
N ALA A 30 -11.77 -47.74 45.68
CA ALA A 30 -13.19 -47.51 46.00
C ALA A 30 -13.62 -47.81 47.47
N THR A 31 -14.67 -47.23 48.07
CA THR A 31 -15.92 -46.62 47.57
C THR A 31 -16.37 -45.40 48.42
N ALA A 32 -17.45 -44.71 48.03
CA ALA A 32 -18.07 -43.57 48.73
C ALA A 32 -18.99 -43.94 49.93
N VAL A 33 -19.43 -42.93 50.70
CA VAL A 33 -20.82 -42.70 51.22
C VAL A 33 -20.90 -41.30 51.89
N SER A 34 -22.11 -40.73 52.01
CA SER A 34 -22.42 -39.37 52.51
C SER A 34 -23.01 -39.35 53.94
N ASP A 35 -23.26 -38.13 54.44
CA ASP A 35 -24.08 -37.72 55.60
C ASP A 35 -23.44 -37.91 57.01
N GLY A 36 -23.66 -37.02 57.99
CA GLY A 36 -24.33 -35.72 57.92
C GLY A 36 -24.55 -35.03 59.29
N ASP A 37 -24.72 -33.70 59.24
CA ASP A 37 -25.40 -32.79 60.17
C ASP A 37 -24.81 -32.37 61.56
N MET A 38 -24.88 -31.05 61.83
CA MET A 38 -24.96 -30.27 63.10
C MET A 38 -24.23 -30.75 64.41
N GLN A 39 -23.49 -29.92 65.17
CA GLN A 39 -23.97 -28.66 65.82
C GLN A 39 -22.87 -27.84 66.56
N GLN A 40 -22.92 -26.50 66.42
CA GLN A 40 -22.61 -25.37 67.36
C GLN A 40 -21.43 -25.35 68.40
N HIS A 41 -20.69 -24.22 68.34
CA HIS A 41 -19.92 -23.50 69.41
C HIS A 41 -18.74 -24.26 70.10
N VAL A 42 -17.61 -23.66 70.50
CA VAL A 42 -17.36 -22.41 71.28
C VAL A 42 -15.92 -21.86 71.02
N ALA A 43 -15.77 -20.53 71.07
CA ALA A 43 -14.55 -19.71 71.29
C ALA A 43 -13.19 -20.10 70.68
N VAL A 44 -12.64 -19.19 69.86
CA VAL A 44 -11.18 -19.00 69.75
C VAL A 44 -10.69 -18.39 71.06
N GLN A 45 -9.76 -19.05 71.74
CA GLN A 45 -9.00 -18.47 72.85
C GLN A 45 -7.67 -17.96 72.32
N GLN A 46 -7.40 -16.66 72.50
CA GLN A 46 -6.11 -16.07 72.17
C GLN A 46 -4.99 -16.70 73.01
N ASN A 47 -3.83 -16.93 72.39
CA ASN A 47 -2.55 -16.86 73.06
C ASN A 47 -1.48 -16.47 72.04
N ASP A 48 -0.63 -15.49 72.39
CA ASP A 48 0.26 -14.83 71.42
C ASP A 48 1.47 -15.69 71.02
N SER A 49 1.73 -15.71 69.71
CA SER A 49 3.04 -15.91 69.09
C SER A 49 3.06 -15.07 67.81
N ALA A 50 4.04 -14.18 67.68
CA ALA A 50 4.19 -13.33 66.50
C ALA A 50 4.88 -14.11 65.37
N GLU A 51 4.09 -14.61 64.43
CA GLU A 51 4.55 -14.95 63.08
C GLU A 51 3.94 -13.93 62.12
N GLU A 52 4.79 -13.23 61.38
CA GLU A 52 4.39 -12.19 60.42
C GLU A 52 3.71 -12.86 59.22
N ARG A 53 2.38 -12.81 59.18
CA ARG A 53 1.61 -13.25 58.01
C ARG A 53 1.78 -12.19 56.92
N ASN A 54 2.18 -12.63 55.73
CA ASN A 54 2.17 -11.79 54.55
C ASN A 54 0.71 -11.59 54.08
N GLU A 55 -0.01 -10.68 54.74
CA GLU A 55 -1.41 -10.36 54.45
C GLU A 55 -1.51 -9.44 53.22
N THR A 56 -1.36 -10.03 52.02
CA THR A 56 -1.78 -9.38 50.78
C THR A 56 -3.25 -8.99 50.89
N THR A 57 -3.54 -7.69 50.81
CA THR A 57 -4.89 -7.15 51.01
C THR A 57 -5.84 -7.69 49.93
N PRO A 58 -7.01 -8.26 50.30
CA PRO A 58 -8.01 -8.69 49.33
C PRO A 58 -8.50 -7.53 48.45
N HIS A 59 -8.86 -7.86 47.20
CA HIS A 59 -9.33 -6.91 46.19
C HIS A 59 -10.34 -5.89 46.77
N ARG A 60 -9.99 -4.60 46.73
CA ARG A 60 -10.89 -3.49 47.11
C ARG A 60 -11.78 -3.13 45.91
N ASN A 61 -12.94 -2.53 46.19
CA ASN A 61 -13.81 -1.98 45.15
C ASN A 61 -13.15 -0.71 44.55
N PRO A 62 -12.94 -0.60 43.22
CA PRO A 62 -12.33 0.58 42.61
C PRO A 62 -13.07 1.87 42.95
N ASP A 63 -14.41 1.85 42.96
CA ASP A 63 -15.26 3.01 43.30
C ASP A 63 -15.09 3.50 44.77
N GLU A 64 -14.41 2.72 45.62
CA GLU A 64 -14.15 3.04 47.03
C GLU A 64 -12.65 3.29 47.30
N TYR A 65 -11.80 3.25 46.28
CA TYR A 65 -10.37 3.56 46.40
C TYR A 65 -10.11 5.03 46.04
N SER A 66 -9.63 5.80 47.02
CA SER A 66 -9.42 7.25 46.89
C SER A 66 -8.06 7.70 47.45
N GLU A 67 -7.05 6.84 47.31
CA GLU A 67 -5.65 7.15 47.56
C GLU A 67 -5.02 7.43 46.18
N ASP A 68 -4.31 8.55 46.02
CA ASP A 68 -3.63 8.89 44.77
C ASP A 68 -2.64 7.77 44.39
N GLY A 69 -2.67 7.31 43.14
CA GLY A 69 -1.88 6.18 42.68
C GLY A 69 -0.38 6.47 42.60
N ASP A 70 0.45 5.46 42.86
CA ASP A 70 1.91 5.54 42.69
C ASP A 70 2.26 5.43 41.19
N LEU A 71 2.00 6.52 40.44
CA LEU A 71 2.27 6.59 39.00
C LEU A 71 3.77 6.48 38.71
N GLU A 72 4.63 7.10 39.52
CA GLU A 72 6.09 6.92 39.43
C GLU A 72 6.53 5.46 39.62
N GLY A 73 5.78 4.68 40.41
CA GLY A 73 5.97 3.23 40.57
C GLY A 73 5.51 2.41 39.37
N VAL A 74 4.40 2.81 38.72
CA VAL A 74 3.86 2.16 37.52
C VAL A 74 4.72 2.46 36.28
N GLU A 75 5.13 3.73 36.09
CA GLU A 75 6.02 4.19 35.02
C GLU A 75 7.31 3.38 34.99
N ARG A 76 7.97 3.24 36.14
CA ARG A 76 9.20 2.43 36.31
C ARG A 76 8.96 0.93 36.10
N TRP A 77 7.77 0.42 36.42
CA TRP A 77 7.45 -0.98 36.12
C TRP A 77 7.26 -1.22 34.61
N LEU A 78 6.63 -0.27 33.91
CA LEU A 78 6.46 -0.30 32.45
C LEU A 78 7.80 -0.14 31.71
N SER A 79 8.61 0.85 32.10
CA SER A 79 9.98 1.04 31.58
C SER A 79 10.82 -0.24 31.75
N ASN A 80 10.94 -0.78 32.98
CA ASN A 80 11.65 -2.05 33.22
C ASN A 80 11.10 -3.22 32.37
N ARG A 81 9.80 -3.25 32.08
CA ARG A 81 9.16 -4.28 31.23
C ARG A 81 9.52 -4.10 29.76
N LEU A 82 9.52 -2.87 29.24
CA LEU A 82 9.96 -2.55 27.88
C LEU A 82 11.44 -2.90 27.69
N THR A 83 12.31 -2.47 28.60
CA THR A 83 13.74 -2.80 28.60
C THR A 83 13.97 -4.32 28.67
N SER A 84 13.19 -5.05 29.47
CA SER A 84 13.26 -6.53 29.51
C SER A 84 12.83 -7.19 28.18
N GLN A 85 11.94 -6.55 27.41
CA GLN A 85 11.48 -7.07 26.12
C GLN A 85 12.49 -6.78 25.00
N LEU A 86 13.10 -5.60 24.97
CA LEU A 86 14.23 -5.28 24.09
C LEU A 86 15.39 -6.26 24.34
N GLY A 87 15.78 -6.44 25.60
CA GLY A 87 16.90 -7.29 25.96
C GLY A 87 16.69 -8.77 25.63
N GLU A 88 15.52 -9.33 25.92
CA GLU A 88 15.19 -10.72 25.54
C GLU A 88 15.11 -10.87 24.01
N SER A 89 14.57 -9.89 23.28
CA SER A 89 14.57 -9.90 21.80
C SER A 89 16.00 -9.97 21.23
N ALA A 90 16.96 -9.23 21.80
CA ALA A 90 18.36 -9.25 21.36
C ALA A 90 19.03 -10.61 21.62
N ILE A 91 18.74 -11.23 22.76
CA ILE A 91 19.24 -12.57 23.09
C ILE A 91 18.67 -13.60 22.11
N GLN A 92 17.36 -13.61 21.87
CA GLN A 92 16.73 -14.54 20.92
C GLN A 92 17.21 -14.32 19.47
N LEU A 93 17.50 -13.08 19.07
CA LEU A 93 18.14 -12.77 17.79
C LEU A 93 19.54 -13.40 17.69
N SER A 94 20.34 -13.31 18.75
CA SER A 94 21.68 -13.93 18.82
C SER A 94 21.67 -15.46 18.92
N GLU A 95 20.59 -16.07 19.45
CA GLU A 95 20.39 -17.54 19.43
C GLU A 95 19.81 -18.03 18.08
N GLY A 96 19.38 -17.13 17.18
CA GLY A 96 18.85 -17.43 15.85
C GLY A 96 17.34 -17.72 15.79
N GLU A 97 16.60 -17.40 16.85
CA GLU A 97 15.17 -17.66 16.99
C GLU A 97 14.34 -16.44 16.53
N TYR A 98 14.47 -16.07 15.25
CA TYR A 98 13.97 -14.79 14.69
C TYR A 98 12.46 -14.54 14.90
N GLU A 99 11.61 -15.56 14.75
CA GLU A 99 10.16 -15.44 15.03
C GLU A 99 9.91 -14.99 16.48
N LEU A 100 10.68 -15.52 17.44
CA LEU A 100 10.55 -15.22 18.85
C LEU A 100 11.17 -13.86 19.20
N ALA A 101 12.32 -13.52 18.61
CA ALA A 101 12.93 -12.19 18.73
C ALA A 101 11.97 -11.08 18.26
N SER A 102 11.25 -11.31 17.15
CA SER A 102 10.24 -10.39 16.63
C SER A 102 9.00 -10.29 17.54
N ASP A 103 8.51 -11.41 18.09
CA ASP A 103 7.38 -11.41 19.03
C ASP A 103 7.63 -10.52 20.26
N TYR A 104 8.86 -10.47 20.77
CA TYR A 104 9.22 -9.67 21.95
C TYR A 104 9.12 -8.14 21.74
N VAL A 105 9.43 -7.65 20.55
CA VAL A 105 9.21 -6.25 20.09
C VAL A 105 7.91 -6.08 19.28
N GLY A 106 7.06 -7.10 19.30
CA GLY A 106 5.83 -7.19 18.53
C GLY A 106 4.64 -6.43 19.15
N GLU A 107 3.45 -7.01 19.03
CA GLU A 107 2.22 -6.35 19.51
C GLU A 107 2.22 -6.15 21.04
N GLU A 108 2.74 -7.06 21.87
CA GLU A 108 2.79 -6.79 23.34
C GLU A 108 3.69 -5.58 23.65
N TYR A 109 4.82 -5.41 22.96
CA TYR A 109 5.71 -4.26 23.16
C TYR A 109 5.00 -2.92 22.90
N ARG A 110 4.40 -2.76 21.72
CA ARG A 110 3.66 -1.55 21.36
C ARG A 110 2.48 -1.28 22.29
N ASN A 111 1.74 -2.30 22.71
CA ASN A 111 0.69 -2.16 23.73
C ASN A 111 1.25 -1.74 25.12
N ARG A 112 2.49 -2.10 25.47
CA ARG A 112 3.16 -1.66 26.72
C ARG A 112 3.72 -0.25 26.60
N LEU A 113 4.16 0.14 25.42
CA LEU A 113 4.65 1.48 25.13
C LEU A 113 3.50 2.50 25.21
N GLU A 114 2.35 2.22 24.61
CA GLU A 114 1.12 3.02 24.78
C GLU A 114 0.77 3.22 26.27
N GLN A 115 0.86 2.16 27.08
CA GLN A 115 0.66 2.24 28.54
C GLN A 115 1.74 3.08 29.26
N TYR A 116 2.99 3.05 28.79
CA TYR A 116 4.08 3.86 29.35
C TYR A 116 3.86 5.34 29.06
N VAL A 117 3.52 5.69 27.81
CA VAL A 117 3.18 7.05 27.37
C VAL A 117 2.00 7.62 28.17
N ASP A 118 0.91 6.85 28.29
CA ASP A 118 -0.29 7.23 29.05
C ASP A 118 0.04 7.58 30.52
N VAL A 119 1.04 6.91 31.12
CA VAL A 119 1.45 7.13 32.51
C VAL A 119 2.49 8.25 32.64
N ALA A 120 3.51 8.27 31.78
CA ALA A 120 4.56 9.30 31.77
C ALA A 120 3.98 10.70 31.49
N GLY A 121 3.00 10.80 30.59
CA GLY A 121 2.23 12.04 30.35
C GLY A 121 1.39 12.52 31.55
N GLN A 122 1.29 11.73 32.62
CA GLN A 122 0.63 12.08 33.89
C GLN A 122 1.61 12.28 35.06
N THR A 123 2.88 11.95 34.92
CA THR A 123 3.91 12.27 35.93
C THR A 123 4.52 13.65 35.67
N SER A 124 5.73 13.92 36.17
CA SER A 124 6.42 15.22 36.02
C SER A 124 7.86 15.05 35.54
N GLY A 125 8.15 13.92 34.87
CA GLY A 125 9.40 13.68 34.17
C GLY A 125 9.43 14.32 32.78
N GLU A 126 10.60 14.22 32.15
CA GLU A 126 10.68 14.16 30.69
C GLU A 126 10.33 12.70 30.29
N SER A 127 9.68 12.48 29.15
CA SER A 127 9.15 11.17 28.73
C SER A 127 10.06 10.54 27.69
N ASN A 128 10.44 9.28 27.88
CA ASN A 128 11.39 8.56 27.04
C ASN A 128 10.68 7.78 25.90
N GLU A 129 9.51 8.28 25.51
CA GLU A 129 8.60 7.72 24.51
C GLU A 129 9.30 7.48 23.17
N GLU A 130 9.92 8.54 22.63
CA GLU A 130 10.65 8.56 21.37
C GLU A 130 11.79 7.52 21.37
N THR A 131 12.61 7.48 22.42
CA THR A 131 13.71 6.52 22.59
C THR A 131 13.24 5.06 22.62
N PHE A 132 12.16 4.75 23.35
CA PHE A 132 11.60 3.40 23.40
C PHE A 132 10.84 3.00 22.13
N GLU A 133 10.23 3.94 21.41
CA GLU A 133 9.58 3.70 20.11
C GLU A 133 10.63 3.39 19.04
N GLU A 134 11.59 4.30 18.83
CA GLU A 134 12.62 4.17 17.80
C GLU A 134 13.49 2.92 18.02
N THR A 135 13.98 2.67 19.24
CA THR A 135 14.78 1.47 19.54
C THR A 135 13.99 0.18 19.26
N GLY A 136 12.69 0.16 19.60
CA GLY A 136 11.82 -1.00 19.37
C GLY A 136 11.55 -1.24 17.88
N GLU A 137 11.34 -0.18 17.09
CA GLU A 137 11.19 -0.31 15.64
C GLU A 137 12.49 -0.72 14.95
N GLN A 138 13.62 -0.09 15.30
CA GLN A 138 14.93 -0.43 14.73
C GLN A 138 15.30 -1.88 15.03
N GLN A 139 15.05 -2.36 16.24
CA GLN A 139 15.30 -3.76 16.62
C GLN A 139 14.38 -4.76 15.91
N ALA A 140 13.13 -4.38 15.63
CA ALA A 140 12.24 -5.19 14.80
C ALA A 140 12.76 -5.31 13.36
N ARG A 141 13.19 -4.19 12.75
CA ARG A 141 13.78 -4.15 11.39
C ARG A 141 15.10 -4.94 11.33
N LEU A 142 15.96 -4.80 12.34
CA LEU A 142 17.20 -5.56 12.47
C LEU A 142 16.94 -7.07 12.51
N THR A 143 15.90 -7.50 13.23
CA THR A 143 15.49 -8.92 13.28
C THR A 143 15.05 -9.44 11.91
N GLU A 144 14.28 -8.64 11.16
CA GLU A 144 13.82 -8.97 9.81
C GLU A 144 15.00 -9.03 8.81
N ALA A 145 15.87 -8.02 8.79
CA ALA A 145 17.05 -7.97 7.92
C ALA A 145 18.03 -9.12 8.20
N VAL A 146 18.30 -9.44 9.48
CA VAL A 146 19.14 -10.59 9.87
C VAL A 146 18.54 -11.91 9.39
N GLN A 147 17.21 -12.08 9.48
CA GLN A 147 16.56 -13.28 8.93
C GLN A 147 16.71 -13.34 7.40
N GLU A 148 16.43 -12.24 6.70
CA GLU A 148 16.53 -12.18 5.23
C GLU A 148 17.97 -12.41 4.73
N TYR A 149 18.99 -11.92 5.45
CA TYR A 149 20.40 -12.23 5.16
C TYR A 149 20.67 -13.75 5.23
N ARG A 150 20.19 -14.44 6.26
CA ARG A 150 20.44 -15.90 6.41
C ARG A 150 19.68 -16.74 5.37
N ASP A 151 18.45 -16.38 5.03
CA ASP A 151 17.68 -17.05 3.97
C ASP A 151 18.28 -16.80 2.57
N THR A 152 18.65 -15.55 2.27
CA THR A 152 19.37 -15.15 1.04
C THR A 152 20.72 -15.88 0.93
N LYS A 153 21.42 -16.08 2.06
CA LYS A 153 22.68 -16.82 2.11
C LYS A 153 22.49 -18.31 1.81
N ALA A 154 21.38 -18.90 2.25
CA ALA A 154 21.03 -20.27 1.90
C ALA A 154 20.73 -20.41 0.40
N GLU A 155 20.09 -19.43 -0.25
CA GLU A 155 19.96 -19.39 -1.71
C GLU A 155 21.34 -19.26 -2.39
N TYR A 156 22.23 -18.40 -1.88
CA TYR A 156 23.57 -18.17 -2.44
C TYR A 156 24.40 -19.45 -2.44
N GLU A 157 24.46 -20.15 -1.30
CA GLU A 157 25.15 -21.43 -1.20
C GLU A 157 24.56 -22.50 -2.12
N ALA A 158 23.22 -22.50 -2.31
CA ALA A 158 22.56 -23.40 -3.25
C ALA A 158 22.87 -23.06 -4.72
N ALA A 159 22.92 -21.76 -5.08
CA ALA A 159 23.29 -21.30 -6.41
C ALA A 159 24.75 -21.68 -6.74
N ARG A 160 25.68 -21.48 -5.81
CA ARG A 160 27.08 -21.94 -5.95
C ARG A 160 27.18 -23.45 -6.09
N GLN A 161 26.45 -24.23 -5.28
CA GLN A 161 26.44 -25.70 -5.37
C GLN A 161 25.85 -26.21 -6.70
N ALA A 162 24.90 -25.48 -7.29
CA ALA A 162 24.37 -25.75 -8.63
C ALA A 162 25.32 -25.31 -9.77
N GLY A 163 26.33 -24.49 -9.48
CA GLY A 163 27.22 -23.88 -10.48
C GLY A 163 26.56 -22.74 -11.27
N ASN A 164 25.57 -22.07 -10.68
CA ASN A 164 24.90 -20.91 -11.28
C ASN A 164 25.57 -19.61 -10.82
N GLU A 165 26.70 -19.28 -11.43
CA GLU A 165 27.54 -18.13 -11.06
C GLU A 165 26.83 -16.77 -11.21
N GLU A 166 25.90 -16.64 -12.16
CA GLU A 166 25.14 -15.39 -12.39
C GLU A 166 24.23 -15.09 -11.20
N ARG A 167 23.36 -16.03 -10.80
CA ARG A 167 22.50 -15.87 -9.60
C ARG A 167 23.31 -15.85 -8.30
N ALA A 168 24.47 -16.52 -8.24
CA ALA A 168 25.34 -16.43 -7.06
C ALA A 168 25.88 -15.01 -6.85
N ARG A 169 26.23 -14.28 -7.92
CA ARG A 169 26.68 -12.88 -7.84
C ARG A 169 25.54 -11.91 -7.54
N GLU A 170 24.37 -12.12 -8.13
CA GLU A 170 23.15 -11.37 -7.77
C GLU A 170 22.88 -11.46 -6.26
N LEU A 171 22.81 -12.69 -5.73
CA LEU A 171 22.62 -12.95 -4.30
C LEU A 171 23.76 -12.41 -3.44
N ALA A 172 25.01 -12.49 -3.89
CA ALA A 172 26.14 -11.97 -3.13
C ALA A 172 26.15 -10.43 -3.00
N ARG A 173 25.46 -9.70 -3.90
CA ARG A 173 25.20 -8.25 -3.75
C ARG A 173 23.96 -7.95 -2.92
N GLU A 174 22.94 -8.81 -3.02
CA GLU A 174 21.75 -8.81 -2.15
C GLU A 174 22.20 -8.94 -0.67
N LEU A 175 23.14 -9.85 -0.39
CA LEU A 175 23.80 -10.03 0.90
C LEU A 175 24.73 -8.87 1.30
N GLU A 176 25.34 -8.17 0.36
CA GLU A 176 26.17 -6.98 0.65
C GLU A 176 25.28 -5.87 1.21
N SER A 177 24.20 -5.53 0.48
CA SER A 177 23.22 -4.52 0.90
C SER A 177 22.55 -4.85 2.23
N LEU A 178 22.26 -6.13 2.49
CA LEU A 178 21.69 -6.59 3.76
C LEU A 178 22.72 -6.50 4.90
N ALA A 179 23.99 -6.79 4.67
CA ALA A 179 25.04 -6.64 5.68
C ALA A 179 25.24 -5.16 6.08
N ASP A 180 25.27 -4.26 5.09
CA ASP A 180 25.41 -2.81 5.32
C ASP A 180 24.20 -2.24 6.09
N GLU A 181 22.98 -2.71 5.79
CA GLU A 181 21.76 -2.36 6.54
C GLU A 181 21.80 -2.90 7.99
N ILE A 182 22.30 -4.12 8.19
CA ILE A 182 22.46 -4.75 9.51
C ILE A 182 23.54 -4.05 10.35
N GLU A 183 24.64 -3.59 9.77
CA GLU A 183 25.63 -2.75 10.47
C GLU A 183 24.99 -1.44 10.95
N SER A 184 24.24 -0.76 10.06
CA SER A 184 23.57 0.51 10.36
C SER A 184 22.52 0.35 11.47
N LEU A 185 21.59 -0.60 11.32
CA LEU A 185 20.55 -0.88 12.31
C LEU A 185 21.13 -1.39 13.63
N GLY A 186 22.16 -2.25 13.59
CA GLY A 186 22.89 -2.72 14.76
C GLY A 186 23.65 -1.60 15.47
N GLY A 187 24.09 -0.56 14.75
CA GLY A 187 24.60 0.69 15.32
C GLY A 187 23.52 1.44 16.09
N SER A 188 22.40 1.78 15.44
CA SER A 188 21.33 2.59 16.04
C SER A 188 20.65 1.93 17.24
N VAL A 189 20.41 0.61 17.21
CA VAL A 189 19.83 -0.12 18.36
C VAL A 189 20.75 -0.06 19.59
N ARG A 190 22.07 -0.11 19.42
CA ARG A 190 23.04 0.02 20.52
C ARG A 190 23.11 1.45 21.06
N GLU A 191 23.00 2.47 20.20
CA GLU A 191 22.89 3.87 20.64
C GLU A 191 21.60 4.09 21.47
N GLY A 192 20.46 3.58 21.01
CA GLY A 192 19.19 3.59 21.76
C GLY A 192 19.26 2.84 23.10
N TYR A 193 20.01 1.72 23.18
CA TYR A 193 20.26 1.03 24.45
C TYR A 193 21.06 1.90 25.44
N ILE A 194 22.09 2.61 24.97
CA ILE A 194 22.92 3.49 25.82
C ILE A 194 22.08 4.62 26.44
N ASP A 195 21.17 5.22 25.66
CA ASP A 195 20.27 6.26 26.17
C ASP A 195 19.23 5.68 27.15
N ILE A 196 18.63 4.52 26.84
CA ILE A 196 17.71 3.81 27.76
C ILE A 196 18.42 3.41 29.07
N GLU A 197 19.68 2.97 29.05
CA GLU A 197 20.47 2.74 30.28
C GLU A 197 20.65 4.05 31.08
N ALA A 198 21.07 5.12 30.41
CA ALA A 198 21.41 6.40 31.02
C ALA A 198 20.22 7.06 31.73
N GLU A 199 19.01 6.91 31.17
CA GLU A 199 17.79 7.50 31.71
C GLU A 199 17.10 6.59 32.75
N THR A 200 16.98 5.29 32.47
CA THR A 200 16.21 4.37 33.33
C THR A 200 17.03 3.80 34.49
N GLY A 201 18.36 3.73 34.34
CA GLY A 201 19.26 3.05 35.28
C GLY A 201 19.15 1.52 35.24
N THR A 202 18.59 0.96 34.17
CA THR A 202 18.61 -0.48 33.87
C THR A 202 19.96 -0.88 33.24
N ASP A 203 20.28 -2.17 33.26
CA ASP A 203 21.49 -2.75 32.65
C ASP A 203 21.06 -3.52 31.38
N LEU A 204 21.52 -3.05 30.22
CA LEU A 204 21.33 -3.63 28.88
C LEU A 204 22.66 -4.15 28.30
N SER A 205 23.76 -4.13 29.07
CA SER A 205 25.10 -4.48 28.55
C SER A 205 25.25 -5.91 28.02
N GLU A 206 24.39 -6.85 28.46
CA GLU A 206 24.31 -8.21 27.90
C GLU A 206 23.55 -8.23 26.54
N SER A 207 22.65 -7.27 26.32
CA SER A 207 21.86 -7.11 25.10
C SER A 207 22.60 -6.30 24.03
N ASP A 208 23.30 -5.24 24.42
CA ASP A 208 24.26 -4.49 23.57
C ASP A 208 25.29 -5.46 22.97
N ALA A 209 25.92 -6.28 23.82
CA ALA A 209 26.83 -7.32 23.38
C ALA A 209 26.17 -8.37 22.49
N ALA A 210 24.89 -8.72 22.69
CA ALA A 210 24.18 -9.66 21.81
C ALA A 210 23.99 -9.10 20.39
N ILE A 211 23.65 -7.81 20.26
CA ILE A 211 23.56 -7.11 18.97
C ILE A 211 24.93 -6.97 18.31
N GLU A 212 25.97 -6.60 19.07
CA GLU A 212 27.35 -6.52 18.58
C GLU A 212 27.81 -7.87 18.00
N ASN A 213 27.63 -8.98 18.72
CA ASN A 213 28.04 -10.31 18.24
C ASN A 213 27.30 -10.76 16.97
N VAL A 214 26.03 -10.38 16.77
CA VAL A 214 25.28 -10.71 15.53
C VAL A 214 25.81 -9.91 14.35
N THR A 215 26.14 -8.64 14.56
CA THR A 215 26.72 -7.74 13.54
C THR A 215 28.12 -8.22 13.14
N ASP A 216 29.01 -8.44 14.12
CA ASP A 216 30.37 -8.98 13.96
C ASP A 216 30.38 -10.32 13.18
N GLU A 217 29.40 -11.21 13.44
CA GLU A 217 29.29 -12.47 12.72
C GLU A 217 28.90 -12.24 11.26
N ILE A 218 27.92 -11.37 10.99
CA ILE A 218 27.41 -11.12 9.64
C ILE A 218 28.45 -10.39 8.77
N GLU A 219 29.17 -9.41 9.31
CA GLU A 219 30.35 -8.81 8.67
C GLU A 219 31.40 -9.88 8.32
N SER A 220 31.72 -10.76 9.30
CA SER A 220 32.70 -11.83 9.13
C SER A 220 32.27 -12.86 8.07
N GLU A 221 30.98 -13.16 7.98
CA GLU A 221 30.42 -14.02 6.95
C GLU A 221 30.38 -13.34 5.58
N GLN A 222 30.03 -12.05 5.51
CA GLN A 222 29.94 -11.32 4.25
C GLN A 222 31.32 -11.04 3.65
N ALA A 223 32.34 -10.75 4.46
CA ALA A 223 33.73 -10.68 4.00
C ALA A 223 34.19 -11.99 3.31
N VAL A 224 33.65 -13.14 3.74
CA VAL A 224 33.91 -14.45 3.13
C VAL A 224 33.11 -14.69 1.84
N VAL A 225 31.93 -14.07 1.68
CA VAL A 225 31.15 -14.05 0.42
C VAL A 225 31.82 -13.12 -0.60
N ARG A 226 32.10 -11.88 -0.19
CA ARG A 226 32.76 -10.82 -0.96
C ARG A 226 34.05 -11.31 -1.63
N ALA A 227 34.96 -11.89 -0.84
CA ALA A 227 36.23 -12.44 -1.31
C ALA A 227 36.12 -13.77 -2.11
N GLN A 228 34.91 -14.32 -2.31
CA GLN A 228 34.66 -15.55 -3.03
C GLN A 228 33.91 -15.37 -4.37
N GLU A 229 33.17 -14.28 -4.55
CA GLU A 229 32.47 -13.96 -5.80
C GLU A 229 33.08 -12.78 -6.56
N PHE A 230 33.65 -11.81 -5.85
CA PHE A 230 34.05 -10.53 -6.43
C PHE A 230 35.58 -10.31 -6.43
N THR A 231 35.99 -9.34 -7.24
CA THR A 231 37.34 -8.82 -7.35
C THR A 231 37.30 -7.32 -7.03
N GLU A 232 38.03 -6.90 -6.00
CA GLU A 232 38.19 -5.50 -5.62
C GLU A 232 38.76 -4.68 -6.78
N THR A 233 38.31 -3.43 -6.90
CA THR A 233 38.72 -2.48 -7.94
C THR A 233 39.51 -1.30 -7.37
N ASP A 234 40.15 -0.57 -8.28
CA ASP A 234 40.92 0.65 -8.03
C ASP A 234 40.53 1.64 -9.14
N LEU A 235 39.76 2.66 -8.77
CA LEU A 235 39.24 3.75 -9.59
C LEU A 235 40.07 5.00 -9.32
N SER A 236 40.87 5.42 -10.29
CA SER A 236 41.68 6.63 -10.18
C SER A 236 41.27 7.67 -11.21
N LEU A 237 41.04 8.91 -10.77
CA LEU A 237 40.75 10.05 -11.63
C LEU A 237 41.87 11.12 -11.57
N THR A 238 42.02 11.89 -12.63
CA THR A 238 42.83 13.10 -12.67
C THR A 238 42.08 14.17 -13.46
N ILE A 239 41.64 15.21 -12.74
CA ILE A 239 40.86 16.33 -13.28
C ILE A 239 41.75 17.33 -14.04
N GLU A 240 41.21 17.99 -15.06
CA GLU A 240 41.89 19.09 -15.75
C GLU A 240 41.83 20.43 -14.99
N ARG A 241 40.83 20.60 -14.12
CA ARG A 241 40.56 21.82 -13.33
C ARG A 241 39.58 21.53 -12.20
N GLU A 242 39.67 22.32 -11.13
CA GLU A 242 38.76 22.35 -9.99
C GLU A 242 37.53 23.26 -10.27
N GLU A 243 37.76 24.42 -10.90
CA GLU A 243 36.74 25.43 -11.25
C GLU A 243 35.86 24.95 -12.42
N ILE A 244 34.60 24.61 -12.15
CA ILE A 244 33.68 23.95 -13.10
C ILE A 244 32.29 24.60 -13.13
N SER A 245 31.57 24.44 -14.25
CA SER A 245 30.17 24.86 -14.40
C SER A 245 29.48 24.07 -15.51
N PHE A 246 28.18 24.31 -15.72
CA PHE A 246 27.48 23.77 -16.90
C PHE A 246 28.14 24.20 -18.23
N ARG A 247 28.78 25.38 -18.28
CA ARG A 247 29.52 25.85 -19.47
C ARG A 247 30.84 25.10 -19.63
N ASP A 248 31.63 25.13 -18.57
CA ASP A 248 33.01 24.66 -18.51
C ASP A 248 33.07 23.38 -17.65
N PRO A 249 32.93 22.19 -18.28
CA PRO A 249 32.67 20.93 -17.58
C PRO A 249 33.85 20.48 -16.73
N LEU A 250 33.57 19.63 -15.74
CA LEU A 250 34.58 18.75 -15.19
C LEU A 250 35.07 17.83 -16.31
N VAL A 251 36.35 17.87 -16.64
CA VAL A 251 36.98 16.93 -17.57
C VAL A 251 38.03 16.18 -16.79
N ALA A 252 37.96 14.84 -16.80
CA ALA A 252 38.91 13.98 -16.11
C ALA A 252 39.40 12.86 -17.02
N THR A 253 40.69 12.54 -16.92
CA THR A 253 41.21 11.25 -17.39
C THR A 253 41.15 10.30 -16.22
N GLY A 254 40.52 9.14 -16.39
CA GLY A 254 40.44 8.11 -15.37
C GLY A 254 41.10 6.81 -15.80
N GLU A 255 41.39 5.93 -14.85
CA GLU A 255 41.82 4.56 -15.07
C GLU A 255 41.16 3.63 -14.05
N LEU A 256 40.52 2.56 -14.53
CA LEU A 256 39.87 1.54 -13.71
C LEU A 256 40.64 0.21 -13.80
N ARG A 257 41.02 -0.32 -12.64
CA ARG A 257 41.77 -1.57 -12.49
C ARG A 257 41.09 -2.48 -11.47
N THR A 258 41.54 -3.74 -11.42
CA THR A 258 41.46 -4.56 -10.19
C THR A 258 42.51 -4.07 -9.19
N LEU A 259 42.33 -4.31 -7.90
CA LEU A 259 43.30 -3.96 -6.86
C LEU A 259 44.68 -4.62 -7.06
N ASP A 260 44.71 -5.81 -7.69
CA ASP A 260 45.92 -6.50 -8.18
C ASP A 260 46.62 -5.79 -9.38
N GLY A 261 46.10 -4.65 -9.84
CA GLY A 261 46.62 -3.81 -10.90
C GLY A 261 46.29 -4.22 -12.34
N SER A 262 45.40 -5.22 -12.54
CA SER A 262 44.98 -5.65 -13.88
C SER A 262 43.91 -4.69 -14.44
N PRO A 263 43.97 -4.28 -15.72
CA PRO A 263 43.05 -3.29 -16.25
C PRO A 263 41.67 -3.88 -16.59
N ILE A 264 40.60 -3.14 -16.26
CA ILE A 264 39.22 -3.47 -16.65
C ILE A 264 38.96 -2.79 -17.99
N ALA A 265 39.05 -3.56 -19.08
CA ALA A 265 39.44 -3.02 -20.39
C ALA A 265 38.47 -3.35 -21.53
N ASN A 266 38.05 -2.33 -22.29
CA ASN A 266 37.05 -2.40 -23.39
C ASN A 266 35.61 -2.69 -22.88
N GLU A 267 35.29 -2.20 -21.70
CA GLU A 267 34.00 -2.42 -21.00
C GLU A 267 33.22 -1.10 -20.90
N GLU A 268 31.90 -1.13 -21.06
CA GLU A 268 31.04 0.02 -20.79
C GLU A 268 30.76 0.05 -19.29
N ILE A 269 31.33 1.03 -18.59
CA ILE A 269 31.18 1.20 -17.15
C ILE A 269 30.22 2.35 -16.84
N ARG A 270 29.48 2.19 -15.74
CA ARG A 270 28.69 3.24 -15.12
C ARG A 270 29.52 3.95 -14.05
N LEU A 271 29.47 5.27 -14.07
CA LEU A 271 30.00 6.14 -13.03
C LEU A 271 28.84 6.98 -12.48
N ASP A 272 28.50 6.79 -11.21
CA ASP A 272 27.54 7.64 -10.52
C ASP A 272 28.33 8.79 -9.84
N ILE A 273 27.86 10.03 -10.01
CA ILE A 273 28.59 11.30 -9.76
C ILE A 273 27.61 12.29 -9.12
N GLY A 274 27.67 12.44 -7.79
CA GLY A 274 26.62 13.16 -7.06
C GLY A 274 25.25 12.57 -7.37
N ASN A 275 24.34 13.38 -7.93
CA ASN A 275 22.99 12.93 -8.31
C ASN A 275 22.87 12.38 -9.75
N HIS A 276 23.99 12.19 -10.46
CA HIS A 276 24.02 11.91 -11.90
C HIS A 276 24.65 10.56 -12.24
N THR A 277 24.19 9.93 -13.32
CA THR A 277 24.74 8.67 -13.84
C THR A 277 25.35 8.88 -15.22
N GLU A 278 26.67 8.72 -15.35
CA GLU A 278 27.39 8.74 -16.62
C GLU A 278 27.78 7.33 -17.10
N ARG A 279 27.99 7.20 -18.41
CA ARG A 279 28.45 5.95 -19.05
C ARG A 279 29.64 6.19 -19.94
N VAL A 280 30.75 5.53 -19.63
CA VAL A 280 32.02 5.63 -20.38
C VAL A 280 32.52 4.25 -20.78
N THR A 281 33.29 4.15 -21.86
CA THR A 281 33.93 2.89 -22.26
C THR A 281 35.42 2.93 -21.93
N THR A 282 35.92 1.96 -21.18
CA THR A 282 37.36 1.83 -20.88
C THR A 282 38.14 1.39 -22.11
N ASP A 283 39.39 1.80 -22.23
CA ASP A 283 40.28 1.42 -23.33
C ASP A 283 41.02 0.09 -23.04
N ALA A 284 41.94 -0.31 -23.94
CA ALA A 284 42.72 -1.53 -23.78
C ALA A 284 43.73 -1.51 -22.59
N SER A 285 43.82 -0.39 -21.88
CA SER A 285 44.64 -0.11 -20.70
C SER A 285 43.81 0.02 -19.43
N GLY A 286 42.47 0.02 -19.52
CA GLY A 286 41.55 0.41 -18.43
C GLY A 286 41.33 1.92 -18.32
N GLY A 287 41.93 2.73 -19.21
CA GLY A 287 41.82 4.18 -19.19
C GLY A 287 40.52 4.68 -19.84
N PHE A 288 39.96 5.77 -19.33
CA PHE A 288 38.77 6.41 -19.88
C PHE A 288 38.85 7.94 -19.78
N THR A 289 37.86 8.63 -20.33
CA THR A 289 37.70 10.09 -20.19
C THR A 289 36.26 10.40 -19.80
N LEU A 290 36.10 11.21 -18.76
CA LEU A 290 34.82 11.70 -18.25
C LEU A 290 34.67 13.18 -18.61
N GLU A 291 33.49 13.58 -19.09
CA GLU A 291 33.06 14.97 -19.19
C GLU A 291 31.73 15.11 -18.43
N TYR A 292 31.77 15.73 -17.25
CA TYR A 292 30.60 15.94 -16.39
C TYR A 292 30.19 17.43 -16.35
N ARG A 293 28.89 17.71 -16.37
CA ARG A 293 28.31 19.05 -16.41
C ARG A 293 27.31 19.23 -15.26
N PRO A 294 27.69 19.85 -14.14
CA PRO A 294 26.79 20.01 -13.01
C PRO A 294 25.59 20.88 -13.39
N THR A 295 24.39 20.40 -13.06
CA THR A 295 23.10 21.05 -13.35
C THR A 295 22.41 21.56 -12.09
N ASP A 296 22.36 20.73 -11.06
CA ASP A 296 21.56 20.89 -9.85
C ASP A 296 22.36 20.57 -8.58
N GLU A 297 23.66 20.29 -8.71
CA GLU A 297 24.59 20.23 -7.58
C GLU A 297 24.70 21.57 -6.86
N SER A 298 24.96 21.54 -5.55
CA SER A 298 25.04 22.74 -4.71
C SER A 298 26.26 23.60 -5.06
N LEU A 299 26.11 24.92 -4.96
CA LEU A 299 27.24 25.87 -4.99
C LEU A 299 28.08 25.82 -3.70
N SER A 300 27.72 24.96 -2.74
CA SER A 300 28.51 24.64 -1.54
C SER A 300 29.20 23.26 -1.63
N THR A 301 29.17 22.62 -2.79
CA THR A 301 29.88 21.35 -3.03
C THR A 301 31.33 21.69 -3.38
N ASP A 302 32.23 21.54 -2.39
CA ASP A 302 33.69 21.74 -2.54
C ASP A 302 34.42 20.44 -2.95
N GLU A 303 33.78 19.28 -2.80
CA GLU A 303 34.27 17.93 -3.14
C GLU A 303 33.16 17.18 -3.89
N LEU A 304 33.48 16.48 -4.99
CA LEU A 304 32.56 15.59 -5.71
C LEU A 304 33.02 14.14 -5.60
N ASP A 305 32.12 13.24 -5.20
CA ASP A 305 32.33 11.80 -5.20
C ASP A 305 31.96 11.18 -6.56
N ILE A 306 32.81 10.28 -7.04
CA ILE A 306 32.61 9.50 -8.28
C ILE A 306 32.75 8.02 -7.95
N GLN A 307 31.65 7.28 -8.08
CA GLN A 307 31.56 5.86 -7.77
C GLN A 307 31.46 5.03 -9.05
N TYR A 308 32.32 4.02 -9.22
CA TYR A 308 32.14 2.96 -10.22
C TYR A 308 31.06 2.00 -9.71
N VAL A 309 29.93 1.92 -10.41
CA VAL A 309 28.78 1.10 -9.99
C VAL A 309 28.55 -0.04 -10.98
N PRO A 310 29.14 -1.23 -10.75
CA PRO A 310 29.07 -2.37 -11.67
C PRO A 310 27.63 -2.87 -11.92
N ASP A 311 27.47 -3.66 -12.99
CA ASP A 311 26.26 -4.47 -13.21
C ASP A 311 26.14 -5.57 -12.14
N THR A 312 24.90 -5.96 -11.79
CA THR A 312 24.62 -6.92 -10.71
C THR A 312 25.33 -8.26 -10.87
N GLN A 313 25.45 -8.75 -12.11
CA GLN A 313 26.11 -10.01 -12.46
C GLN A 313 27.65 -9.90 -12.62
N SER A 314 28.23 -8.70 -12.50
CA SER A 314 29.67 -8.48 -12.68
C SER A 314 30.50 -9.15 -11.59
N ILE A 315 31.71 -9.55 -11.95
CA ILE A 315 32.75 -10.06 -11.03
C ILE A 315 33.47 -8.94 -10.26
N TYR A 316 33.25 -7.68 -10.61
CA TYR A 316 33.94 -6.55 -9.99
C TYR A 316 33.12 -5.95 -8.85
N LEU A 317 33.77 -5.54 -7.76
CA LEU A 317 33.13 -4.63 -6.80
C LEU A 317 32.99 -3.23 -7.42
N GLY A 318 32.25 -2.36 -6.73
CA GLY A 318 32.40 -0.93 -6.96
C GLY A 318 33.69 -0.40 -6.33
N ASP A 319 34.04 0.84 -6.67
CA ASP A 319 35.07 1.62 -5.97
C ASP A 319 34.75 3.10 -6.14
N GLU A 320 35.21 3.93 -5.21
CA GLU A 320 34.80 5.34 -5.08
C GLU A 320 36.02 6.26 -4.96
N THR A 321 35.96 7.41 -5.63
CA THR A 321 37.03 8.41 -5.54
C THR A 321 36.49 9.83 -5.59
N THR A 322 36.93 10.65 -4.64
CA THR A 322 36.52 12.05 -4.47
C THR A 322 37.49 13.00 -5.20
N VAL A 323 36.99 14.10 -5.75
CA VAL A 323 37.81 15.15 -6.38
C VAL A 323 37.43 16.55 -5.88
N ASP A 324 38.43 17.38 -5.57
CA ASP A 324 38.24 18.79 -5.22
C ASP A 324 37.59 19.56 -6.40
N VAL A 325 36.57 20.38 -6.12
CA VAL A 325 35.91 21.24 -7.11
C VAL A 325 35.55 22.62 -6.57
N SER A 326 35.17 23.53 -7.47
CA SER A 326 34.45 24.75 -7.13
C SER A 326 33.41 25.02 -8.21
N ILE A 327 32.13 25.01 -7.86
CA ILE A 327 31.01 25.05 -8.81
C ILE A 327 30.52 26.49 -9.02
N ASP A 328 30.61 26.97 -10.27
CA ASP A 328 30.26 28.35 -10.65
C ASP A 328 28.87 28.40 -11.31
N GLN A 329 27.97 29.29 -10.82
CA GLN A 329 26.56 29.30 -11.23
C GLN A 329 26.34 29.84 -12.65
N VAL A 330 25.49 29.15 -13.41
CA VAL A 330 25.09 29.52 -14.78
C VAL A 330 23.58 29.75 -14.89
N GLU A 331 23.16 30.91 -15.40
CA GLU A 331 21.76 31.17 -15.76
C GLU A 331 21.42 30.51 -17.12
N PRO A 332 20.44 29.59 -17.18
CA PRO A 332 19.96 28.99 -18.43
C PRO A 332 18.82 29.79 -19.05
N THR A 333 18.64 29.63 -20.36
CA THR A 333 17.57 30.24 -21.15
C THR A 333 16.44 29.23 -21.36
N LEU A 334 15.25 29.54 -20.83
CA LEU A 334 14.02 28.75 -21.03
C LEU A 334 13.08 29.45 -22.03
N VAL A 335 12.75 28.75 -23.11
CA VAL A 335 11.91 29.26 -24.22
C VAL A 335 10.67 28.37 -24.36
N LEU A 336 9.50 28.97 -24.52
CA LEU A 336 8.26 28.25 -24.83
C LEU A 336 8.06 28.18 -26.35
N GLU A 337 7.79 26.99 -26.87
CA GLU A 337 7.56 26.74 -28.31
C GLU A 337 6.06 26.64 -28.63
N GLU A 338 5.36 25.73 -27.94
CA GLU A 338 3.91 25.54 -28.05
C GLU A 338 3.24 25.86 -26.71
N THR A 339 2.24 26.74 -26.74
CA THR A 339 1.37 27.06 -25.60
C THR A 339 -0.05 27.29 -26.10
N PRO A 340 -1.09 26.89 -25.33
CA PRO A 340 -2.48 27.17 -25.70
C PRO A 340 -2.77 28.67 -25.56
N SER A 341 -3.61 29.22 -26.43
CA SER A 341 -4.18 30.56 -26.24
C SER A 341 -5.44 30.56 -25.38
N GLU A 342 -6.18 29.44 -25.38
CA GLU A 342 -7.45 29.27 -24.67
C GLU A 342 -7.62 27.81 -24.23
N VAL A 343 -8.15 27.57 -23.02
CA VAL A 343 -8.36 26.24 -22.44
C VAL A 343 -9.68 26.17 -21.64
N ALA A 344 -10.14 24.98 -21.26
CA ALA A 344 -11.28 24.77 -20.37
C ALA A 344 -11.07 23.56 -19.44
N TYR A 345 -11.97 23.34 -18.48
CA TYR A 345 -11.92 22.21 -17.55
C TYR A 345 -11.76 20.87 -18.29
N GLY A 346 -10.84 20.02 -17.83
CA GLY A 346 -10.60 18.68 -18.38
C GLY A 346 -9.94 18.64 -19.75
N GLU A 347 -9.87 19.75 -20.49
CA GLU A 347 -9.13 19.82 -21.76
C GLU A 347 -7.63 19.61 -21.52
N ARG A 348 -6.98 18.90 -22.44
CA ARG A 348 -5.52 18.73 -22.49
C ARG A 348 -4.97 19.51 -23.67
N HIS A 349 -3.98 20.35 -23.42
CA HIS A 349 -3.23 21.08 -24.43
C HIS A 349 -1.74 20.84 -24.24
N ALA A 350 -0.95 20.97 -25.30
CA ALA A 350 0.50 20.85 -25.20
C ALA A 350 1.12 22.14 -24.66
N VAL A 351 2.02 22.02 -23.69
CA VAL A 351 2.95 23.08 -23.29
C VAL A 351 4.35 22.54 -23.50
N THR A 352 5.06 23.02 -24.52
CA THR A 352 6.42 22.57 -24.87
C THR A 352 7.41 23.72 -24.86
N GLY A 353 8.69 23.38 -24.68
CA GLY A 353 9.76 24.37 -24.74
C GLY A 353 11.15 23.77 -24.69
N GLU A 354 12.13 24.64 -24.89
CA GLU A 354 13.56 24.34 -24.81
C GLU A 354 14.17 24.96 -23.54
N LEU A 355 15.12 24.26 -22.93
CA LEU A 355 16.01 24.75 -21.88
C LEU A 355 17.47 24.58 -22.35
N THR A 356 18.19 25.70 -22.48
CA THR A 356 19.57 25.69 -23.00
C THR A 356 20.50 26.65 -22.25
N VAL A 357 21.80 26.35 -22.27
CA VAL A 357 22.87 27.29 -21.91
C VAL A 357 23.71 27.55 -23.17
N ASP A 358 23.74 28.80 -23.61
CA ASP A 358 24.48 29.26 -24.80
C ASP A 358 24.21 28.43 -26.09
N GLY A 359 23.03 27.80 -26.17
CA GLY A 359 22.63 26.91 -27.27
C GLY A 359 23.02 25.43 -27.12
N ARG A 360 23.56 25.02 -25.95
CA ARG A 360 23.66 23.60 -25.55
C ARG A 360 22.41 23.22 -24.75
N SER A 361 21.76 22.11 -25.11
CA SER A 361 20.69 21.46 -24.34
C SER A 361 21.06 21.23 -22.87
N VAL A 362 20.14 21.53 -21.95
CA VAL A 362 20.23 21.13 -20.53
C VAL A 362 19.34 19.92 -20.31
N ASP A 363 19.82 18.92 -19.59
CA ASP A 363 19.11 17.66 -19.32
C ASP A 363 19.05 17.34 -17.82
N GLY A 364 18.30 16.28 -17.47
CA GLY A 364 18.16 15.78 -16.09
C GLY A 364 17.20 16.60 -15.21
N VAL A 365 17.28 17.93 -15.29
CA VAL A 365 16.54 18.84 -14.41
C VAL A 365 15.02 18.82 -14.60
N PRO A 366 14.22 19.01 -13.52
CA PRO A 366 12.77 19.16 -13.60
C PRO A 366 12.36 20.61 -13.89
N VAL A 367 11.39 20.80 -14.79
CA VAL A 367 10.65 22.07 -14.91
C VAL A 367 9.20 21.89 -14.47
N SER A 368 8.70 22.88 -13.74
CA SER A 368 7.32 22.93 -13.26
C SER A 368 6.45 23.81 -14.17
N VAL A 369 5.23 23.36 -14.43
CA VAL A 369 4.22 24.07 -15.24
C VAL A 369 3.03 24.41 -14.35
N SER A 370 2.66 25.69 -14.29
CA SER A 370 1.51 26.16 -13.52
C SER A 370 0.65 27.16 -14.30
N LEU A 371 -0.65 27.18 -14.05
CA LEU A 371 -1.63 28.05 -14.71
C LEU A 371 -2.50 28.76 -13.67
N GLY A 372 -2.52 30.09 -13.68
CA GLY A 372 -3.25 30.89 -12.69
C GLY A 372 -2.70 30.80 -11.26
N GLY A 373 -1.59 30.08 -11.05
CA GLY A 373 -1.00 29.76 -9.74
C GLY A 373 -1.04 28.27 -9.41
N GLU A 374 -1.98 27.51 -9.97
CA GLU A 374 -2.14 26.07 -9.73
C GLU A 374 -1.11 25.25 -10.53
N ARG A 375 -0.50 24.21 -9.94
CA ARG A 375 0.54 23.40 -10.60
C ARG A 375 -0.11 22.28 -11.41
N LEU A 376 0.06 22.33 -12.72
CA LEU A 376 -0.48 21.33 -13.65
C LEU A 376 0.40 20.08 -13.74
N GLU A 377 1.73 20.25 -13.76
CA GLU A 377 2.69 19.16 -13.93
C GLU A 377 4.10 19.59 -13.48
N THR A 378 4.96 18.62 -13.18
CA THR A 378 6.42 18.79 -13.14
C THR A 378 7.01 17.74 -14.08
N VAL A 379 7.79 18.17 -15.07
CA VAL A 379 8.29 17.31 -16.15
C VAL A 379 9.82 17.42 -16.27
N PRO A 380 10.54 16.30 -16.48
CA PRO A 380 11.99 16.33 -16.69
C PRO A 380 12.34 16.82 -18.10
N VAL A 381 13.40 17.62 -18.22
CA VAL A 381 13.95 18.04 -19.52
C VAL A 381 14.79 16.90 -20.12
N LYS A 382 14.61 16.63 -21.42
CA LYS A 382 15.32 15.57 -22.17
C LYS A 382 15.72 16.01 -23.58
N ASN A 383 17.01 15.84 -23.90
CA ASN A 383 17.71 16.46 -25.04
C ASN A 383 17.56 18.00 -25.10
N GLY A 384 17.35 18.67 -23.95
CA GLY A 384 17.07 20.11 -23.88
C GLY A 384 15.61 20.49 -24.10
N VAL A 385 14.70 19.53 -24.27
CA VAL A 385 13.28 19.76 -24.57
C VAL A 385 12.41 19.23 -23.44
N PHE A 386 11.32 19.94 -23.12
CA PHE A 386 10.27 19.48 -22.21
C PHE A 386 8.88 19.58 -22.85
N GLY A 387 7.94 18.81 -22.33
CA GLY A 387 6.55 18.82 -22.77
C GLY A 387 5.59 18.36 -21.68
N SER A 388 4.53 19.13 -21.43
CA SER A 388 3.43 18.82 -20.51
C SER A 388 2.11 18.69 -21.26
N SER A 389 1.21 17.84 -20.76
CA SER A 389 -0.14 17.67 -21.33
C SER A 389 -1.21 17.28 -20.29
N SER A 390 -1.05 17.76 -19.06
CA SER A 390 -2.06 17.62 -18.00
C SER A 390 -3.43 18.19 -18.40
N PRO A 391 -4.54 17.59 -17.94
CA PRO A 391 -5.86 18.20 -18.05
C PRO A 391 -5.97 19.40 -17.10
N ILE A 392 -6.67 20.46 -17.51
CA ILE A 392 -6.88 21.63 -16.63
C ILE A 392 -7.83 21.25 -15.48
N PRO A 393 -7.43 21.40 -14.20
CA PRO A 393 -8.27 21.10 -13.05
C PRO A 393 -9.31 22.21 -12.79
N ALA A 394 -10.29 21.92 -11.93
CA ALA A 394 -11.34 22.87 -11.56
C ALA A 394 -10.78 24.10 -10.83
N ALA A 395 -9.74 23.94 -9.99
CA ALA A 395 -9.13 24.99 -9.17
C ALA A 395 -8.34 26.07 -9.93
N VAL A 396 -8.26 26.00 -11.26
CA VAL A 396 -7.79 27.13 -12.09
C VAL A 396 -8.99 28.03 -12.36
N GLU A 397 -9.10 29.19 -11.69
CA GLU A 397 -10.13 30.19 -11.97
C GLU A 397 -10.25 30.58 -13.46
N ASP A 398 -11.44 30.95 -13.91
CA ASP A 398 -11.71 31.42 -15.29
C ASP A 398 -11.05 32.77 -15.64
N GLY A 399 -11.14 33.17 -16.91
CA GLY A 399 -10.60 34.44 -17.43
C GLY A 399 -9.12 34.35 -17.83
N ASP A 400 -8.47 35.51 -18.01
CA ASP A 400 -7.06 35.55 -18.42
C ASP A 400 -6.13 35.17 -17.27
N ARG A 401 -5.34 34.10 -17.44
CA ARG A 401 -4.45 33.52 -16.43
C ARG A 401 -3.02 33.39 -16.94
N ASP A 402 -2.06 33.60 -16.04
CA ASP A 402 -0.65 33.39 -16.36
C ASP A 402 -0.32 31.89 -16.36
N LEU A 403 0.11 31.38 -17.51
CA LEU A 403 0.83 30.11 -17.66
C LEU A 403 2.31 30.39 -17.40
N VAL A 404 2.84 29.86 -16.30
CA VAL A 404 4.23 29.99 -15.89
C VAL A 404 4.92 28.64 -16.03
N VAL A 405 6.03 28.60 -16.75
CA VAL A 405 6.96 27.46 -16.71
C VAL A 405 8.22 27.90 -15.98
N ARG A 406 8.67 27.12 -15.00
CA ARG A 406 9.80 27.45 -14.13
C ARG A 406 10.72 26.25 -13.90
N LEU A 407 12.02 26.44 -14.13
CA LEU A 407 13.11 25.67 -13.54
C LEU A 407 13.30 26.15 -12.09
N PRO A 408 12.95 25.38 -11.04
CA PRO A 408 12.78 25.89 -9.68
C PRO A 408 14.04 25.73 -8.81
N LEU A 409 15.22 25.93 -9.39
CA LEU A 409 16.51 25.72 -8.71
C LEU A 409 16.98 26.97 -7.95
N GLU A 410 17.51 26.79 -6.74
CA GLU A 410 18.04 27.86 -5.90
C GLU A 410 19.35 27.40 -5.23
N GLY A 411 20.42 28.20 -5.32
CA GLY A 411 21.73 27.85 -4.71
C GLY A 411 22.50 26.74 -5.42
N GLN A 412 22.14 26.38 -6.65
CA GLN A 412 22.67 25.25 -7.41
C GLN A 412 23.42 25.69 -8.68
N ALA A 413 24.13 24.75 -9.33
CA ALA A 413 24.97 24.98 -10.52
C ALA A 413 24.24 25.69 -11.68
N LEU A 414 22.97 25.40 -11.90
CA LEU A 414 22.07 26.23 -12.72
C LEU A 414 21.20 27.13 -11.86
N ALA A 415 21.11 28.41 -12.24
CA ALA A 415 20.16 29.33 -11.62
C ALA A 415 18.72 29.00 -12.05
N GLY A 416 17.77 29.10 -11.11
CA GLY A 416 16.35 29.01 -11.42
C GLY A 416 15.92 30.09 -12.41
N THR A 417 15.10 29.71 -13.39
CA THR A 417 14.61 30.59 -14.46
C THR A 417 13.13 30.33 -14.73
N ALA A 418 12.42 31.32 -15.25
CA ALA A 418 10.99 31.19 -15.54
C ALA A 418 10.59 31.98 -16.80
N ASN A 419 9.59 31.47 -17.50
CA ASN A 419 8.97 32.13 -18.64
C ASN A 419 7.44 32.10 -18.47
N THR A 420 6.76 33.18 -18.85
CA THR A 420 5.35 33.41 -18.58
C THR A 420 4.63 33.89 -19.83
N THR A 421 3.48 33.28 -20.13
CA THR A 421 2.52 33.74 -21.13
C THR A 421 1.11 33.80 -20.53
N THR A 422 0.19 34.52 -21.16
CA THR A 422 -1.21 34.59 -20.73
C THR A 422 -2.07 33.65 -21.58
N VAL A 423 -2.98 32.92 -20.92
CA VAL A 423 -3.91 31.94 -21.50
C VAL A 423 -5.31 32.26 -20.99
N THR A 424 -6.31 32.32 -21.87
CA THR A 424 -7.70 32.52 -21.45
C THR A 424 -8.32 31.20 -21.02
N VAL A 425 -8.75 31.10 -19.76
CA VAL A 425 -9.46 29.93 -19.21
C VAL A 425 -10.96 30.17 -19.35
N ARG A 426 -11.67 29.27 -20.04
CA ARG A 426 -13.12 29.36 -20.24
C ARG A 426 -13.88 28.81 -19.03
N GLU A 427 -14.85 29.58 -18.54
CA GLU A 427 -15.92 29.07 -17.70
C GLU A 427 -16.61 27.88 -18.40
N THR A 428 -16.69 26.75 -17.71
CA THR A 428 -17.24 25.48 -18.20
C THR A 428 -18.54 25.18 -17.46
N GLN A 429 -19.62 24.93 -18.20
CA GLN A 429 -20.94 24.76 -17.59
C GLN A 429 -21.00 23.48 -16.74
N SER A 430 -21.40 23.61 -15.47
CA SER A 430 -21.54 22.48 -14.54
C SER A 430 -23.01 22.12 -14.27
N THR A 431 -23.21 20.91 -13.77
CA THR A 431 -24.50 20.32 -13.41
C THR A 431 -24.36 19.60 -12.08
N LEU A 432 -25.39 19.69 -11.24
CA LEU A 432 -25.38 19.15 -9.88
C LEU A 432 -26.65 18.31 -9.69
N SER A 433 -26.49 17.04 -9.30
CA SER A 433 -27.59 16.12 -9.00
C SER A 433 -27.74 15.89 -7.50
N ILE A 434 -28.94 15.48 -7.09
CA ILE A 434 -29.18 14.72 -5.86
C ILE A 434 -29.83 13.43 -6.33
N ASP A 435 -29.12 12.32 -6.20
CA ASP A 435 -29.49 11.03 -6.77
C ASP A 435 -30.25 10.17 -5.74
N GLU A 436 -29.94 10.35 -4.45
CA GLU A 436 -30.66 9.75 -3.34
C GLU A 436 -30.84 10.75 -2.20
N THR A 437 -31.99 10.68 -1.51
CA THR A 437 -32.17 11.30 -0.21
C THR A 437 -33.03 10.40 0.66
N SER A 438 -32.52 10.01 1.83
CA SER A 438 -33.22 9.14 2.77
C SER A 438 -33.18 9.72 4.18
N ILE A 439 -34.22 9.45 4.99
CA ILE A 439 -34.33 9.92 6.38
C ILE A 439 -34.28 8.72 7.32
N SER A 440 -33.39 8.79 8.31
CA SER A 440 -33.29 7.85 9.42
C SER A 440 -33.45 8.59 10.74
N GLY A 441 -34.67 8.59 11.30
CA GLY A 441 -34.97 9.23 12.59
C GLY A 441 -34.84 10.75 12.57
N GLN A 442 -33.65 11.27 12.88
CA GLN A 442 -33.32 12.71 12.87
C GLN A 442 -32.16 13.04 11.91
N GLU A 443 -31.76 12.11 11.05
CA GLU A 443 -30.67 12.27 10.09
C GLU A 443 -31.20 12.20 8.66
N VAL A 444 -30.68 13.04 7.76
CA VAL A 444 -30.89 12.95 6.30
C VAL A 444 -29.58 12.54 5.65
N MET A 445 -29.54 11.39 4.97
CA MET A 445 -28.45 11.08 4.06
C MET A 445 -28.75 11.70 2.69
N VAL A 446 -27.79 12.43 2.13
CA VAL A 446 -27.88 13.12 0.84
C VAL A 446 -26.72 12.64 -0.03
N ASN A 447 -27.03 11.94 -1.14
CA ASN A 447 -26.06 11.51 -2.14
C ASN A 447 -26.33 12.22 -3.47
N GLY A 448 -25.28 12.61 -4.18
CA GLY A 448 -25.40 13.29 -5.47
C GLY A 448 -24.08 13.32 -6.24
N SER A 449 -24.06 14.06 -7.36
CA SER A 449 -22.85 14.27 -8.15
C SER A 449 -22.74 15.69 -8.71
N LEU A 450 -21.51 16.17 -8.89
CA LEU A 450 -21.16 17.37 -9.66
C LEU A 450 -20.42 16.94 -10.93
N ALA A 451 -20.88 17.38 -12.10
CA ALA A 451 -20.30 17.03 -13.40
C ALA A 451 -20.42 18.18 -14.41
N THR A 452 -19.60 18.20 -15.46
CA THR A 452 -19.83 19.10 -16.61
C THR A 452 -21.16 18.79 -17.30
N VAL A 453 -21.68 19.72 -18.11
CA VAL A 453 -22.85 19.46 -18.98
C VAL A 453 -22.67 18.30 -19.97
N ASP A 454 -21.42 17.94 -20.30
CA ASP A 454 -21.07 16.79 -21.15
C ASP A 454 -20.95 15.47 -20.36
N GLY A 455 -20.97 15.53 -19.02
CA GLY A 455 -21.01 14.37 -18.12
C GLY A 455 -19.67 14.01 -17.46
N ASP A 456 -18.63 14.85 -17.58
CA ASP A 456 -17.35 14.62 -16.91
C ASP A 456 -17.43 14.97 -15.42
N GLY A 457 -17.25 13.98 -14.57
CA GLY A 457 -17.32 14.13 -13.11
C GLY A 457 -16.25 15.08 -12.55
N VAL A 458 -16.67 16.03 -11.72
CA VAL A 458 -15.84 17.10 -11.17
C VAL A 458 -15.32 16.71 -9.79
N ARG A 459 -14.02 16.41 -9.67
CA ARG A 459 -13.35 16.01 -8.42
C ARG A 459 -12.82 17.21 -7.63
N GLY A 460 -12.90 17.14 -6.30
CA GLY A 460 -12.19 18.02 -5.36
C GLY A 460 -12.94 19.30 -4.98
N GLU A 461 -14.14 19.51 -5.53
CA GLU A 461 -14.90 20.73 -5.39
C GLU A 461 -15.84 20.70 -4.18
N SER A 462 -16.09 21.88 -3.58
CA SER A 462 -16.91 22.00 -2.36
C SER A 462 -18.39 22.25 -2.66
N VAL A 463 -19.26 21.30 -2.30
CA VAL A 463 -20.71 21.40 -2.44
C VAL A 463 -21.35 21.71 -1.08
N GLN A 464 -22.04 22.84 -0.97
CA GLN A 464 -22.75 23.24 0.25
C GLN A 464 -24.12 22.55 0.31
N ILE A 465 -24.39 21.83 1.41
CA ILE A 465 -25.70 21.23 1.67
C ILE A 465 -26.51 22.18 2.54
N ARG A 466 -27.74 22.49 2.10
CA ARG A 466 -28.64 23.43 2.75
C ARG A 466 -29.99 22.79 3.09
N ILE A 467 -30.48 23.05 4.29
CA ILE A 467 -31.82 22.70 4.75
C ILE A 467 -32.64 23.98 4.94
N ASP A 468 -33.80 24.05 4.29
CA ASP A 468 -34.73 25.19 4.30
C ASP A 468 -34.03 26.55 4.04
N GLY A 469 -33.01 26.52 3.18
CA GLY A 469 -32.19 27.66 2.77
C GLY A 469 -30.97 27.97 3.64
N SER A 470 -30.79 27.31 4.79
CA SER A 470 -29.62 27.46 5.66
C SER A 470 -28.56 26.41 5.34
N THR A 471 -27.30 26.79 5.09
CA THR A 471 -26.21 25.81 4.99
C THR A 471 -26.06 25.07 6.32
N VAL A 472 -26.10 23.74 6.25
CA VAL A 472 -25.94 22.83 7.40
C VAL A 472 -24.63 22.05 7.36
N ASP A 473 -24.08 21.84 6.15
CA ASP A 473 -22.85 21.09 5.92
C ASP A 473 -22.18 21.50 4.60
N THR A 474 -20.94 21.07 4.35
CA THR A 474 -20.23 21.25 3.07
C THR A 474 -19.32 20.05 2.81
N VAL A 475 -19.53 19.39 1.68
CA VAL A 475 -18.89 18.12 1.31
C VAL A 475 -18.03 18.30 0.05
N THR A 476 -16.85 17.67 0.03
CA THR A 476 -15.94 17.67 -1.11
C THR A 476 -16.26 16.52 -2.07
N THR A 477 -16.23 16.77 -3.38
CA THR A 477 -16.50 15.74 -4.38
C THR A 477 -15.34 14.77 -4.60
N GLU A 478 -15.67 13.49 -4.75
CA GLU A 478 -14.72 12.38 -4.94
C GLU A 478 -14.22 12.26 -6.39
N ALA A 479 -13.41 11.24 -6.66
CA ALA A 479 -13.00 10.89 -8.02
C ALA A 479 -14.21 10.45 -8.87
N GLY A 480 -14.54 11.24 -9.91
CA GLY A 480 -15.76 11.06 -10.69
C GLY A 480 -16.94 11.92 -10.23
N GLY A 481 -16.74 12.81 -9.25
CA GLY A 481 -17.69 13.87 -8.91
C GLY A 481 -18.83 13.49 -7.97
N SER A 482 -18.86 12.25 -7.47
CA SER A 482 -19.79 11.84 -6.41
C SER A 482 -19.57 12.62 -5.11
N PHE A 483 -20.63 12.83 -4.35
CA PHE A 483 -20.57 13.26 -2.96
C PHE A 483 -21.68 12.57 -2.14
N GLY A 484 -21.43 12.38 -0.85
CA GLY A 484 -22.38 11.83 0.11
C GLY A 484 -22.14 12.39 1.50
N THR A 485 -23.20 12.79 2.20
CA THR A 485 -23.12 13.23 3.61
C THR A 485 -24.41 12.91 4.36
N THR A 486 -24.34 12.90 5.70
CA THR A 486 -25.45 12.67 6.61
C THR A 486 -25.60 13.86 7.55
N VAL A 487 -26.72 14.58 7.44
CA VAL A 487 -26.95 15.85 8.16
C VAL A 487 -28.09 15.76 9.17
N SER A 488 -27.87 16.28 10.37
CA SER A 488 -28.82 16.20 11.48
C SER A 488 -29.93 17.27 11.40
N ILE A 489 -31.18 16.81 11.41
CA ILE A 489 -32.38 17.64 11.43
C ILE A 489 -32.52 18.30 12.80
N PRO A 490 -32.62 19.65 12.89
CA PRO A 490 -32.97 20.31 14.15
C PRO A 490 -34.39 19.92 14.57
N SER A 491 -34.55 19.46 15.82
CA SER A 491 -35.75 18.79 16.33
C SER A 491 -37.04 19.65 16.42
N SER A 492 -37.00 20.89 15.93
CA SER A 492 -38.16 21.74 15.67
C SER A 492 -38.80 21.53 14.29
N SER A 493 -38.12 20.89 13.35
CA SER A 493 -38.60 20.72 11.98
C SER A 493 -39.61 19.58 11.86
N SER A 494 -40.77 19.85 11.27
CA SER A 494 -41.83 18.86 11.03
C SER A 494 -42.69 19.26 9.82
N GLY A 495 -42.94 18.30 8.92
CA GLY A 495 -43.59 18.52 7.62
C GLY A 495 -42.62 18.31 6.45
N ASP A 496 -42.90 19.01 5.35
CA ASP A 496 -42.07 19.03 4.14
C ASP A 496 -40.81 19.88 4.38
N MET A 497 -39.63 19.31 4.13
CA MET A 497 -38.32 19.97 4.26
C MET A 497 -37.67 20.12 2.88
N THR A 498 -37.09 21.30 2.59
CA THR A 498 -36.35 21.53 1.35
C THR A 498 -34.87 21.27 1.57
N VAL A 499 -34.34 20.25 0.90
CA VAL A 499 -32.89 19.94 0.85
C VAL A 499 -32.33 20.47 -0.46
N ALA A 500 -31.27 21.26 -0.40
CA ALA A 500 -30.62 21.81 -1.57
C ALA A 500 -29.11 21.54 -1.54
N ALA A 501 -28.55 21.14 -2.67
CA ALA A 501 -27.12 21.13 -2.90
C ALA A 501 -26.75 22.37 -3.73
N VAL A 502 -25.67 23.06 -3.36
CA VAL A 502 -25.23 24.31 -3.99
C VAL A 502 -23.72 24.29 -4.19
N TYR A 503 -23.30 24.32 -5.44
CA TYR A 503 -21.93 24.57 -5.86
C TYR A 503 -21.78 26.04 -6.29
N THR A 504 -20.79 26.75 -5.75
CA THR A 504 -20.68 28.21 -5.91
C THR A 504 -19.58 28.69 -6.86
N GLY A 505 -18.70 27.81 -7.35
CA GLY A 505 -17.65 28.16 -8.33
C GLY A 505 -16.55 29.11 -7.82
N ASP A 506 -16.56 29.48 -6.53
CA ASP A 506 -15.58 30.40 -5.95
C ASP A 506 -14.17 29.79 -6.04
N GLY A 507 -13.29 30.38 -6.85
CA GLY A 507 -11.93 29.86 -7.10
C GLY A 507 -11.82 28.87 -8.26
N SER A 508 -12.85 28.74 -9.10
CA SER A 508 -12.92 27.70 -10.14
C SER A 508 -13.17 28.23 -11.57
N ASN A 509 -12.92 27.39 -12.58
CA ASN A 509 -13.37 27.56 -13.97
C ASN A 509 -14.76 26.94 -14.26
N LEU A 510 -15.55 26.62 -13.24
CA LEU A 510 -16.84 25.95 -13.38
C LEU A 510 -18.03 26.87 -13.05
N GLU A 511 -19.02 26.94 -13.93
CA GLU A 511 -20.26 27.70 -13.70
C GLU A 511 -20.99 27.19 -12.46
N THR A 512 -21.57 28.10 -11.67
CA THR A 512 -22.26 27.76 -10.41
C THR A 512 -23.48 26.85 -10.64
N ALA A 513 -23.69 25.83 -9.81
CA ALA A 513 -24.80 24.88 -9.96
C ALA A 513 -25.63 24.71 -8.67
N ARG A 514 -26.93 24.45 -8.83
CA ARG A 514 -27.87 24.24 -7.71
C ARG A 514 -28.97 23.28 -8.09
N VAL A 515 -29.32 22.40 -7.15
CA VAL A 515 -30.45 21.46 -7.24
C VAL A 515 -31.17 21.42 -5.90
N GLU A 516 -32.49 21.21 -5.94
CA GLU A 516 -33.35 21.17 -4.75
C GLU A 516 -34.29 19.97 -4.82
N THR A 517 -34.53 19.33 -3.68
CA THR A 517 -35.51 18.26 -3.48
C THR A 517 -36.33 18.51 -2.22
N THR A 518 -37.47 17.84 -2.09
CA THR A 518 -38.36 17.98 -0.94
C THR A 518 -38.57 16.62 -0.27
N VAL A 519 -38.33 16.56 1.04
CA VAL A 519 -38.36 15.31 1.82
C VAL A 519 -39.39 15.44 2.95
N MET A 520 -40.15 14.38 3.21
CA MET A 520 -41.21 14.37 4.23
C MET A 520 -40.71 13.72 5.52
N ILE A 521 -40.75 14.45 6.63
CA ILE A 521 -40.45 13.90 7.96
C ILE A 521 -41.71 13.23 8.52
N ASP A 522 -41.85 11.92 8.32
CA ASP A 522 -43.06 11.16 8.68
C ASP A 522 -43.12 10.86 10.19
N GLY A 523 -43.60 11.85 10.96
CA GLY A 523 -43.57 11.89 12.42
C GLY A 523 -44.53 10.94 13.14
N SER A 524 -44.52 9.62 12.87
CA SER A 524 -45.23 8.62 13.68
C SER A 524 -44.73 7.18 13.53
N ALA A 525 -44.05 6.67 14.56
CA ALA A 525 -43.85 5.23 14.71
C ALA A 525 -45.13 4.53 15.22
N SER A 526 -45.89 3.89 14.32
CA SER A 526 -47.02 2.99 14.67
C SER A 526 -47.32 1.97 13.57
N ARG A 527 -47.77 0.76 13.96
CA ARG A 527 -47.97 -0.39 13.04
C ARG A 527 -49.45 -0.62 12.69
N ILE A 528 -49.66 -1.38 11.60
CA ILE A 528 -50.87 -2.13 11.16
C ILE A 528 -52.17 -1.31 10.83
N PRO A 529 -53.08 -1.81 9.96
CA PRO A 529 -52.94 -2.33 8.59
C PRO A 529 -53.71 -1.49 7.53
N THR A 530 -53.46 -1.76 6.25
CA THR A 530 -54.34 -1.34 5.12
C THR A 530 -55.74 -1.99 5.20
N PRO A 531 -56.78 -1.35 4.63
CA PRO A 531 -57.27 -1.86 3.34
C PRO A 531 -57.79 -0.83 2.31
N VAL A 532 -57.35 -1.03 1.06
CA VAL A 532 -58.15 -0.95 -0.19
C VAL A 532 -58.75 0.42 -0.64
N LEU A 533 -58.07 1.01 -1.64
CA LEU A 533 -58.56 1.65 -2.88
C LEU A 533 -59.70 2.70 -2.86
N LEU A 534 -59.47 3.84 -3.54
CA LEU A 534 -59.89 3.99 -4.95
C LEU A 534 -59.34 5.24 -5.69
N ALA A 535 -58.77 4.98 -6.88
CA ALA A 535 -58.77 5.78 -8.11
C ALA A 535 -58.30 7.27 -8.16
N GLY A 536 -57.22 7.53 -8.91
CA GLY A 536 -56.98 8.82 -9.58
C GLY A 536 -55.55 9.09 -10.07
N GLY A 537 -55.30 9.00 -11.40
CA GLY A 537 -54.03 9.45 -12.04
C GLY A 537 -53.26 8.34 -12.78
N PHE A 538 -52.66 8.65 -13.94
CA PHE A 538 -51.98 7.66 -14.80
C PHE A 538 -50.91 8.29 -15.73
N VAL A 539 -49.65 7.84 -15.56
CA VAL A 539 -48.51 7.76 -16.52
C VAL A 539 -48.03 9.03 -17.27
N ALA A 540 -46.79 9.42 -16.93
CA ALA A 540 -45.81 10.13 -17.78
C ALA A 540 -44.43 10.13 -17.07
N VAL A 541 -43.26 9.79 -17.64
CA VAL A 541 -42.89 9.00 -18.84
C VAL A 541 -41.55 8.29 -18.54
N ILE A 542 -41.39 7.00 -18.88
CA ILE A 542 -40.08 6.31 -18.94
C ILE A 542 -40.06 5.39 -20.16
N ALA A 543 -39.25 5.70 -21.18
CA ALA A 543 -39.07 4.86 -22.39
C ALA A 543 -37.88 5.29 -23.28
N ALA A 544 -36.67 5.41 -22.73
CA ALA A 544 -35.43 5.58 -23.50
C ALA A 544 -34.23 5.06 -22.67
N GLY A 545 -33.19 4.53 -23.32
CA GLY A 545 -31.86 4.38 -22.69
C GLY A 545 -31.21 3.00 -22.60
N LEU A 546 -31.82 1.89 -23.04
CA LEU A 546 -31.15 0.58 -23.08
C LEU A 546 -31.31 -0.15 -24.41
N GLY A 547 -30.21 -0.75 -24.89
CA GLY A 547 -30.22 -1.74 -25.98
C GLY A 547 -29.73 -1.28 -27.37
N LEU A 548 -28.55 -0.64 -27.50
CA LEU A 548 -27.91 -0.47 -28.83
C LEU A 548 -26.37 -0.30 -28.86
N TRP A 549 -25.61 -0.99 -28.00
CA TRP A 549 -24.15 -1.12 -28.18
C TRP A 549 -23.60 -2.52 -27.85
N TRP A 550 -23.95 -3.52 -28.67
CA TRP A 550 -23.03 -4.61 -29.02
C TRP A 550 -23.43 -5.23 -30.36
N VAL A 551 -22.63 -6.18 -30.88
CA VAL A 551 -22.82 -6.86 -32.18
C VAL A 551 -22.74 -5.94 -33.42
N ARG A 552 -21.58 -5.29 -33.58
CA ARG A 552 -20.83 -5.41 -34.83
C ARG A 552 -19.64 -6.37 -34.58
N ARG A 553 -19.19 -7.22 -35.51
CA ARG A 553 -19.82 -7.76 -36.74
C ARG A 553 -18.95 -8.90 -37.29
N SER A 554 -19.47 -10.12 -37.29
CA SER A 554 -19.02 -11.25 -38.13
C SER A 554 -20.17 -12.27 -38.24
N ASP A 555 -20.45 -12.90 -39.39
CA ASP A 555 -19.91 -12.62 -40.73
C ASP A 555 -20.92 -13.02 -41.84
N GLU A 556 -20.66 -12.58 -43.08
CA GLU A 556 -21.30 -12.99 -44.35
C GLU A 556 -22.85 -12.81 -44.48
N GLY A 557 -23.47 -12.62 -45.66
CA GLY A 557 -22.96 -12.36 -47.01
C GLY A 557 -24.12 -12.18 -48.02
N ALA A 558 -23.84 -11.49 -49.13
CA ALA A 558 -24.65 -11.38 -50.37
C ALA A 558 -26.04 -10.66 -50.38
N SER A 559 -26.25 -9.94 -51.49
CA SER A 559 -27.48 -9.28 -52.00
C SER A 559 -28.56 -10.31 -52.46
N PRO A 560 -29.84 -9.95 -52.83
CA PRO A 560 -30.25 -8.66 -53.42
C PRO A 560 -31.70 -8.13 -53.24
N ALA A 561 -31.92 -6.96 -53.85
CA ALA A 561 -33.17 -6.46 -54.48
C ALA A 561 -34.34 -5.96 -53.60
N SER A 562 -34.66 -4.68 -53.77
CA SER A 562 -35.92 -3.99 -53.44
C SER A 562 -36.95 -4.13 -54.59
N PRO A 563 -38.12 -3.45 -54.62
CA PRO A 563 -38.80 -2.65 -53.56
C PRO A 563 -40.33 -2.92 -53.45
N ALA A 564 -40.99 -2.39 -52.40
CA ALA A 564 -42.35 -1.85 -52.49
C ALA A 564 -42.69 -0.91 -51.32
N ARG A 565 -43.58 0.05 -51.57
CA ARG A 565 -44.30 0.86 -50.57
C ARG A 565 -45.53 0.06 -50.10
N ASP A 566 -46.03 0.28 -48.87
CA ASP A 566 -47.28 1.06 -48.74
C ASP A 566 -47.56 1.64 -47.33
N GLN A 567 -48.67 2.38 -47.23
CA GLN A 567 -49.17 3.25 -46.16
C GLN A 567 -49.53 2.58 -44.80
N GLY A 568 -49.25 3.31 -43.71
CA GLY A 568 -50.29 3.94 -42.87
C GLY A 568 -50.79 3.24 -41.59
N GLY A 569 -51.36 4.05 -40.67
CA GLY A 569 -51.97 3.63 -39.38
C GLY A 569 -50.95 3.40 -38.26
N VAL A 570 -50.68 4.28 -37.29
CA VAL A 570 -51.48 5.24 -36.47
C VAL A 570 -52.30 4.59 -35.34
N ALA A 571 -51.99 5.01 -34.10
CA ALA A 571 -52.67 4.76 -32.82
C ALA A 571 -52.63 3.32 -32.24
N GLY A 572 -52.57 3.21 -30.89
CA GLY A 572 -52.69 1.89 -30.22
C GLY A 572 -52.13 1.75 -28.79
N GLU A 573 -51.87 2.84 -28.06
CA GLU A 573 -51.40 2.87 -26.65
C GLU A 573 -52.23 1.97 -25.68
N ARG A 574 -51.59 1.52 -24.57
CA ARG A 574 -52.13 0.81 -23.37
C ARG A 574 -52.09 -0.73 -23.42
N THR A 575 -51.79 -1.45 -22.33
CA THR A 575 -51.35 -1.04 -20.97
C THR A 575 -50.59 -2.22 -20.32
N PRO A 576 -49.63 -1.99 -19.40
CA PRO A 576 -48.95 -3.08 -18.68
C PRO A 576 -49.91 -3.90 -17.81
N ALA A 577 -49.67 -5.22 -17.74
CA ALA A 577 -50.38 -6.11 -16.83
C ALA A 577 -49.38 -6.94 -16.02
N ASP A 578 -49.65 -6.99 -14.72
CA ASP A 578 -49.02 -7.74 -13.64
C ASP A 578 -47.57 -7.45 -13.22
N ARG A 579 -47.35 -7.64 -11.91
CA ARG A 579 -46.04 -7.83 -11.30
C ARG A 579 -45.88 -9.31 -10.99
N SER A 580 -44.66 -9.80 -10.97
CA SER A 580 -44.28 -10.94 -10.13
C SER A 580 -42.91 -10.67 -9.54
N THR A 581 -42.68 -11.19 -8.34
CA THR A 581 -41.54 -10.84 -7.48
C THR A 581 -40.50 -11.96 -7.46
N GLU A 582 -39.33 -11.68 -8.03
CA GLU A 582 -38.04 -12.36 -7.84
C GLU A 582 -37.03 -11.20 -7.64
N SER A 583 -36.13 -11.13 -6.64
CA SER A 583 -35.36 -12.09 -5.84
C SER A 583 -34.01 -12.46 -6.46
N THR A 584 -32.96 -12.21 -5.67
CA THR A 584 -31.60 -12.80 -5.74
C THR A 584 -30.62 -12.26 -6.80
N ALA A 585 -29.34 -12.15 -6.37
CA ALA A 585 -28.07 -12.02 -7.10
C ALA A 585 -27.93 -11.02 -8.28
N ASP A 586 -27.07 -10.00 -8.10
CA ASP A 586 -26.39 -9.29 -9.20
C ASP A 586 -25.11 -10.06 -9.58
N PRO A 587 -24.96 -10.53 -10.84
CA PRO A 587 -23.97 -11.54 -11.22
C PRO A 587 -22.51 -11.05 -11.21
N VAL A 588 -21.59 -12.01 -11.10
CA VAL A 588 -20.13 -11.78 -11.12
C VAL A 588 -19.59 -11.74 -12.56
N ASP A 589 -20.23 -12.45 -13.49
CA ASP A 589 -19.81 -12.58 -14.90
C ASP A 589 -19.50 -11.25 -15.61
N PRO A 590 -20.31 -10.18 -15.48
CA PRO A 590 -20.04 -8.92 -16.18
C PRO A 590 -18.73 -8.24 -15.75
N LEU A 591 -18.21 -8.54 -14.55
CA LEU A 591 -16.91 -8.06 -14.09
C LEU A 591 -15.76 -8.88 -14.70
N LEU A 592 -15.93 -10.21 -14.82
CA LEU A 592 -14.95 -11.10 -15.45
C LEU A 592 -14.91 -10.96 -16.99
N GLU A 593 -16.01 -10.54 -17.60
CA GLU A 593 -16.08 -10.14 -19.01
C GLU A 593 -15.41 -8.77 -19.22
N ARG A 594 -15.73 -7.77 -18.38
CA ARG A 594 -15.09 -6.44 -18.41
C ARG A 594 -13.57 -6.50 -18.22
N ALA A 595 -13.08 -7.37 -17.33
CA ALA A 595 -11.66 -7.63 -17.14
C ALA A 595 -10.99 -8.20 -18.40
N ALA A 596 -11.69 -9.07 -19.14
CA ALA A 596 -11.18 -9.59 -20.41
C ALA A 596 -11.11 -8.50 -21.50
N ASP A 597 -12.13 -7.63 -21.58
CA ASP A 597 -12.14 -6.48 -22.49
C ASP A 597 -11.05 -5.45 -22.17
N GLN A 598 -10.76 -5.19 -20.88
CA GLN A 598 -9.64 -4.34 -20.47
C GLN A 598 -8.29 -4.93 -20.90
N LEU A 599 -8.10 -6.24 -20.71
CA LEU A 599 -6.89 -6.95 -21.11
C LEU A 599 -6.71 -6.95 -22.64
N ALA A 600 -7.78 -7.21 -23.39
CA ALA A 600 -7.79 -7.17 -24.85
C ALA A 600 -7.58 -5.75 -25.41
N ALA A 601 -7.98 -4.71 -24.67
CA ALA A 601 -7.72 -3.31 -24.96
C ALA A 601 -6.32 -2.82 -24.51
N GLY A 602 -5.43 -3.72 -24.06
CA GLY A 602 -4.06 -3.37 -23.67
C GLY A 602 -3.94 -2.67 -22.30
N ARG A 603 -4.91 -2.86 -21.40
CA ARG A 603 -4.92 -2.28 -20.04
C ARG A 603 -4.80 -3.37 -18.97
N PRO A 604 -3.58 -3.91 -18.74
CA PRO A 604 -3.37 -5.04 -17.83
C PRO A 604 -3.71 -4.72 -16.37
N ASN A 605 -3.28 -3.58 -15.83
CA ASN A 605 -3.57 -3.21 -14.43
C ASN A 605 -5.09 -3.04 -14.19
N ASP A 606 -5.82 -2.39 -15.10
CA ASP A 606 -7.30 -2.30 -15.08
C ASP A 606 -7.97 -3.68 -15.01
N ALA A 607 -7.49 -4.63 -15.84
CA ALA A 607 -8.01 -5.98 -15.90
C ALA A 607 -7.79 -6.74 -14.58
N VAL A 608 -6.61 -6.60 -13.97
CA VAL A 608 -6.31 -7.23 -12.67
C VAL A 608 -7.14 -6.61 -11.54
N ARG A 609 -7.26 -5.27 -11.50
CA ARG A 609 -8.10 -4.58 -10.49
C ARG A 609 -9.57 -4.98 -10.59
N THR A 610 -10.08 -5.13 -11.81
CA THR A 610 -11.47 -5.58 -12.07
C THR A 610 -11.66 -7.07 -11.77
N SER A 611 -10.64 -7.90 -12.00
CA SER A 611 -10.63 -9.33 -11.62
C SER A 611 -10.69 -9.51 -10.10
N TYR A 612 -9.94 -8.72 -9.34
CA TYR A 612 -10.02 -8.72 -7.88
C TYR A 612 -11.37 -8.22 -7.36
N ALA A 613 -11.96 -7.19 -7.99
CA ALA A 613 -13.30 -6.73 -7.63
C ALA A 613 -14.38 -7.81 -7.84
N ALA A 614 -14.27 -8.62 -8.90
CA ALA A 614 -15.12 -9.78 -9.14
C ALA A 614 -14.97 -10.82 -8.01
N VAL A 615 -13.73 -11.18 -7.68
CA VAL A 615 -13.37 -12.10 -6.58
C VAL A 615 -13.90 -11.63 -5.22
N ARG A 616 -13.68 -10.36 -4.87
CA ARG A 616 -14.13 -9.79 -3.59
C ARG A 616 -15.66 -9.77 -3.50
N ARG A 617 -16.37 -9.56 -4.61
CA ARG A 617 -17.84 -9.67 -4.66
C ARG A 617 -18.32 -11.12 -4.51
N ALA A 618 -17.68 -12.06 -5.21
CA ALA A 618 -18.00 -13.48 -5.19
C ALA A 618 -17.86 -14.10 -3.79
N LEU A 619 -16.83 -13.70 -3.04
CA LEU A 619 -16.55 -14.23 -1.70
C LEU A 619 -17.13 -13.41 -0.54
N ALA A 620 -17.66 -12.20 -0.79
CA ALA A 620 -18.24 -11.34 0.26
C ALA A 620 -19.45 -11.96 0.99
N SER A 621 -20.17 -12.91 0.39
CA SER A 621 -21.26 -13.64 1.04
C SER A 621 -20.77 -14.64 2.10
N ARG A 622 -19.49 -15.00 2.09
CA ARG A 622 -18.86 -15.97 3.01
C ARG A 622 -18.20 -15.31 4.23
N ILE A 623 -18.03 -13.99 4.23
CA ILE A 623 -17.45 -13.21 5.34
C ILE A 623 -18.54 -12.31 5.92
N ASP A 624 -19.01 -12.63 7.12
CA ASP A 624 -20.14 -11.93 7.75
C ASP A 624 -19.69 -10.58 8.38
N GLY A 625 -20.50 -9.53 8.18
CA GLY A 625 -20.48 -8.33 9.02
C GLY A 625 -19.52 -7.16 8.72
N GLN A 626 -18.41 -7.30 7.96
CA GLN A 626 -17.43 -6.21 7.79
C GLN A 626 -17.23 -5.73 6.34
N LYS A 627 -17.76 -4.54 6.02
CA LYS A 627 -17.65 -3.91 4.67
C LYS A 627 -16.35 -3.13 4.42
N SER A 628 -15.56 -2.87 5.45
CA SER A 628 -14.39 -1.97 5.42
C SER A 628 -13.03 -2.65 5.30
N LEU A 629 -12.96 -3.98 5.28
CA LEU A 629 -11.69 -4.73 5.24
C LEU A 629 -10.83 -4.32 4.03
N THR A 630 -9.57 -3.98 4.26
CA THR A 630 -8.54 -3.83 3.22
C THR A 630 -8.36 -5.13 2.43
N HIS A 631 -7.62 -5.07 1.31
CA HIS A 631 -7.44 -6.23 0.44
C HIS A 631 -6.67 -7.38 1.13
N TRP A 632 -5.71 -7.04 2.00
CA TRP A 632 -5.00 -8.01 2.83
C TRP A 632 -5.79 -8.52 4.02
N GLU A 633 -6.55 -7.67 4.72
CA GLU A 633 -7.46 -8.14 5.79
C GLU A 633 -8.51 -9.11 5.23
N PHE A 634 -9.12 -8.79 4.08
CA PHE A 634 -10.08 -9.67 3.40
C PHE A 634 -9.49 -11.07 3.12
N TYR A 635 -8.23 -11.13 2.67
CA TYR A 635 -7.50 -12.39 2.52
C TYR A 635 -7.22 -13.09 3.87
N ARG A 636 -6.75 -12.36 4.89
CA ARG A 636 -6.47 -12.89 6.24
C ARG A 636 -7.73 -13.46 6.90
N THR A 637 -8.89 -12.82 6.71
CA THR A 637 -10.19 -13.33 7.18
C THR A 637 -10.62 -14.58 6.41
N TYR A 638 -10.46 -14.60 5.07
CA TYR A 638 -10.86 -15.73 4.23
C TYR A 638 -10.01 -17.00 4.44
N ARG A 639 -8.71 -16.86 4.76
CA ARG A 639 -7.72 -17.94 5.00
C ARG A 639 -8.17 -19.04 5.98
N ASN A 640 -9.23 -18.80 6.76
CA ASN A 640 -9.85 -19.80 7.64
C ASN A 640 -10.73 -20.83 6.90
N ALA A 641 -10.91 -20.70 5.58
CA ALA A 641 -11.63 -21.64 4.72
C ALA A 641 -10.78 -22.05 3.49
N ASP A 642 -10.72 -23.37 3.24
CA ASP A 642 -10.00 -24.11 2.18
C ASP A 642 -8.64 -23.55 1.67
N ALA A 643 -7.58 -24.33 1.86
CA ALA A 643 -6.23 -24.00 1.41
C ALA A 643 -6.13 -23.76 -0.11
N ALA A 644 -6.90 -24.49 -0.94
CA ALA A 644 -6.81 -24.37 -2.40
C ALA A 644 -7.50 -23.10 -2.93
N GLU A 645 -8.52 -22.59 -2.23
CA GLU A 645 -9.08 -21.25 -2.50
C GLU A 645 -8.17 -20.15 -1.95
N THR A 646 -7.56 -20.38 -0.78
CA THR A 646 -6.63 -19.44 -0.12
C THR A 646 -5.42 -19.10 -1.01
N ASP A 647 -4.75 -20.08 -1.61
CA ASP A 647 -3.60 -19.83 -2.50
C ASP A 647 -3.98 -19.04 -3.77
N LEU A 648 -5.17 -19.32 -4.32
CA LEU A 648 -5.69 -18.58 -5.48
C LEU A 648 -6.05 -17.13 -5.10
N LEU A 649 -6.68 -16.93 -3.94
CA LEU A 649 -7.01 -15.60 -3.41
C LEU A 649 -5.74 -14.80 -3.11
N ARG A 650 -4.71 -15.40 -2.47
CA ARG A 650 -3.41 -14.74 -2.21
C ARG A 650 -2.82 -14.17 -3.49
N ALA A 651 -2.78 -14.98 -4.55
CA ALA A 651 -2.20 -14.56 -5.82
C ALA A 651 -3.00 -13.44 -6.51
N VAL A 652 -4.34 -13.43 -6.43
CA VAL A 652 -5.17 -12.35 -7.00
C VAL A 652 -5.09 -11.08 -6.13
N THR A 653 -4.91 -11.20 -4.81
CA THR A 653 -4.66 -10.07 -3.90
C THR A 653 -3.30 -9.41 -4.16
N GLN A 654 -2.21 -10.18 -4.28
CA GLN A 654 -0.88 -9.65 -4.64
C GLN A 654 -0.88 -9.02 -6.04
N GLY A 655 -1.60 -9.63 -7.00
CA GLY A 655 -1.81 -9.04 -8.32
C GLY A 655 -2.56 -7.71 -8.26
N TYR A 656 -3.59 -7.60 -7.42
CA TYR A 656 -4.34 -6.36 -7.19
C TYR A 656 -3.44 -5.26 -6.61
N GLU A 657 -2.67 -5.60 -5.57
CA GLU A 657 -1.76 -4.69 -4.89
C GLU A 657 -0.74 -4.09 -5.87
N ARG A 658 -0.01 -4.94 -6.61
CA ARG A 658 0.88 -4.50 -7.68
C ARG A 658 0.15 -3.66 -8.73
N ALA A 659 -1.01 -4.10 -9.19
CA ALA A 659 -1.78 -3.35 -10.20
C ALA A 659 -2.35 -2.01 -9.71
N ALA A 660 -2.35 -1.73 -8.40
CA ALA A 660 -2.99 -0.55 -7.79
C ALA A 660 -2.01 0.42 -7.09
N PHE A 661 -0.85 -0.05 -6.63
CA PHE A 661 0.09 0.72 -5.80
C PHE A 661 1.55 0.69 -6.29
N ASP A 662 1.96 -0.31 -7.08
CA ASP A 662 3.29 -0.35 -7.71
C ASP A 662 3.30 0.60 -8.94
N PRO A 663 4.31 1.47 -9.14
CA PRO A 663 4.45 2.25 -10.36
C PRO A 663 4.66 1.40 -11.64
N GLY A 664 5.01 0.12 -11.47
CA GLY A 664 5.14 -0.86 -12.54
C GLY A 664 3.82 -1.26 -13.20
N THR A 665 3.86 -1.47 -14.52
CA THR A 665 2.76 -2.10 -15.26
C THR A 665 2.88 -3.61 -15.19
N VAL A 666 1.86 -4.30 -14.66
CA VAL A 666 1.82 -5.77 -14.60
C VAL A 666 1.86 -6.34 -16.03
N PRO A 667 2.78 -7.28 -16.34
CA PRO A 667 2.88 -7.85 -17.69
C PRO A 667 1.55 -8.49 -18.15
N THR A 668 1.14 -8.25 -19.40
CA THR A 668 -0.14 -8.75 -19.95
C THR A 668 -0.31 -10.27 -19.81
N THR A 669 0.78 -11.04 -19.85
CA THR A 669 0.80 -12.49 -19.60
C THR A 669 0.52 -12.87 -18.15
N GLU A 670 0.99 -12.07 -17.18
CA GLU A 670 0.70 -12.25 -15.75
C GLU A 670 -0.74 -11.83 -15.46
N SER A 671 -1.20 -10.70 -15.99
CA SER A 671 -2.60 -10.26 -15.90
C SER A 671 -3.59 -11.27 -16.48
N ALA A 672 -3.23 -11.94 -17.58
CA ALA A 672 -4.01 -13.05 -18.13
C ALA A 672 -4.11 -14.24 -17.15
N ALA A 673 -2.99 -14.61 -16.51
CA ALA A 673 -2.98 -15.68 -15.51
C ALA A 673 -3.76 -15.30 -14.24
N LEU A 674 -3.74 -14.03 -13.83
CA LEU A 674 -4.52 -13.51 -12.70
C LEU A 674 -6.02 -13.51 -12.99
N LEU A 675 -6.45 -13.16 -14.20
CA LEU A 675 -7.85 -13.26 -14.65
C LEU A 675 -8.36 -14.71 -14.64
N GLU A 676 -7.54 -15.68 -15.09
CA GLU A 676 -7.91 -17.10 -15.02
C GLU A 676 -7.98 -17.64 -13.58
N LYS A 677 -7.09 -17.19 -12.68
CA LYS A 677 -7.20 -17.48 -11.24
C LYS A 677 -8.48 -16.91 -10.64
N ALA A 678 -8.83 -15.66 -10.99
CA ALA A 678 -10.04 -14.99 -10.53
C ALA A 678 -11.32 -15.71 -11.00
N ARG A 679 -11.41 -16.06 -12.29
CA ARG A 679 -12.52 -16.87 -12.85
C ARG A 679 -12.74 -18.14 -12.05
N ARG A 680 -11.68 -18.94 -11.87
CA ARG A 680 -11.74 -20.21 -11.13
C ARG A 680 -12.20 -20.03 -9.68
N LEU A 681 -11.83 -18.93 -9.02
CA LEU A 681 -12.27 -18.64 -7.66
C LEU A 681 -13.76 -18.27 -7.61
N CYS A 682 -14.26 -17.54 -8.60
CA CYS A 682 -15.69 -17.21 -8.75
C CYS A 682 -16.53 -18.46 -9.09
N ASP A 683 -16.07 -19.33 -9.99
CA ASP A 683 -16.75 -20.59 -10.34
C ASP A 683 -16.91 -21.50 -9.11
N LEU A 684 -15.87 -21.58 -8.27
CA LEU A 684 -15.91 -22.31 -7.00
C LEU A 684 -16.91 -21.67 -6.01
N SER A 685 -17.01 -20.34 -6.00
CA SER A 685 -17.93 -19.61 -5.12
C SER A 685 -19.39 -20.01 -5.34
N ASP A 686 -19.82 -20.02 -6.60
CA ASP A 686 -21.19 -20.26 -7.07
C ASP A 686 -21.59 -21.74 -6.90
N SER A 687 -20.66 -22.66 -7.22
CA SER A 687 -20.86 -24.11 -7.09
C SER A 687 -21.13 -24.61 -5.66
N SER A 688 -21.03 -23.74 -4.65
CA SER A 688 -21.25 -24.06 -3.24
C SER A 688 -22.63 -23.61 -2.70
N ASP A 689 -23.38 -22.79 -3.43
CA ASP A 689 -24.69 -22.26 -2.99
C ASP A 689 -25.89 -23.11 -3.50
N GLU A 690 -25.65 -24.11 -4.36
CA GLU A 690 -26.63 -25.15 -4.69
C GLU A 690 -26.89 -26.11 -3.51
N GLY A 691 -27.65 -25.62 -2.52
CA GLY A 691 -28.03 -26.36 -1.32
C GLY A 691 -28.76 -27.68 -1.59
N VAL A 692 -28.32 -28.74 -0.92
CA VAL A 692 -28.86 -30.11 -1.02
C VAL A 692 -30.40 -30.15 -0.81
N PRO A 693 -31.18 -30.82 -1.68
CA PRO A 693 -32.63 -30.94 -1.51
C PRO A 693 -33.02 -31.65 -0.21
N ALA A 694 -33.93 -31.06 0.55
CA ALA A 694 -34.41 -31.63 1.81
C ALA A 694 -35.24 -32.91 1.59
N ASP A 695 -34.83 -33.99 2.27
CA ASP A 695 -35.50 -35.30 2.31
C ASP A 695 -36.73 -35.26 3.24
N ASP A 696 -37.82 -34.63 2.77
CA ASP A 696 -39.10 -34.61 3.49
C ASP A 696 -39.82 -35.96 3.39
N LYS A 697 -39.99 -36.62 4.54
CA LYS A 697 -40.61 -37.94 4.66
C LYS A 697 -42.00 -37.83 5.26
N ASP A 698 -43.01 -38.08 4.44
CA ASP A 698 -44.22 -38.74 4.92
C ASP A 698 -44.70 -39.86 3.96
N THR A 699 -45.65 -40.65 4.42
CA THR A 699 -45.80 -42.07 4.09
C THR A 699 -47.21 -42.45 3.62
N SER A 700 -47.33 -43.14 2.47
CA SER A 700 -48.30 -44.22 2.34
C SER A 700 -48.18 -45.14 1.10
N ALA A 701 -48.11 -46.45 1.37
CA ALA A 701 -48.86 -47.53 0.71
C ALA A 701 -48.77 -47.80 -0.82
N TYR A 702 -47.96 -48.82 -1.15
CA TYR A 702 -48.38 -50.05 -1.89
C TYR A 702 -48.59 -49.97 -3.44
N PRO A 703 -48.61 -51.12 -4.18
CA PRO A 703 -47.53 -51.36 -5.14
C PRO A 703 -47.93 -51.45 -6.64
N ARG A 704 -46.89 -51.54 -7.47
CA ARG A 704 -46.83 -51.91 -8.90
C ARG A 704 -48.08 -52.54 -9.54
N LEU A 705 -48.41 -52.01 -10.72
CA LEU A 705 -48.25 -52.80 -11.96
C LEU A 705 -47.00 -52.30 -12.70
#